data_AF-A0A849EE62-F1
#
_entry.id   AF-A0A849EE62-F1
#
_cell.length_a   1.000
_cell.length_b   1.000
_cell.length_c   1.000
_cell.angle_alpha   90.00
_cell.angle_beta   90.00
_cell.angle_gamma   90.00
#
_symmetry.space_group_name_H-M   'P 1'
#
loop_
_entity.id
_entity.type
_entity.pdbx_description
1 polymer ?
#
loop_
_entity_poly.entity_id
_entity_poly.type
_entity_poly.pdbx_seq_one_letter_code
_entity_poly.pdbx_strand_id
1 'polypeptide(L)'
;PQYGMKELIEKIGVERADVPDLPGVRVTETGQARALLASETMRPSEATHLWKDLASWRTEFELACGTISELVCPELREQALMIAMLMRQAHDEQRACSLITPDRQLARRVASELARWDIHVDDSAGEPLAGTEQGIFFRLVGEVCAPSARAHDMVALLGHSLMTDELVAGTDMRSLAKILEIALFRQIPGGHQLRGLAARISQARTLAKDMFAHPLAKNISPEQWDGLSTVAARLEQIMAPLLDLSGTGNSSPLAGLLNAHISVAEALSAGASGVTDRLWTGEAGNALSETLRELLDHAAAAPAMPHADYCSFITDTLRTVPVRRRYPLHPKLQILGLLEARLVQTEQVILGGLNEGTWPGDADPGPWLSRPQHLAVGLQLPERRLGLAAHDFVQGLGADTVVLTWARKVNGTPAVASRWLLRLRAVLAAAGLEDALTPDPATDWAGWALGLDWHAKMASGEKPAAAGPPRPVPPVAARPRRYSVSRVERLMQDPYWLYANAILRLKPLPPLDREPGAAERGQLVHAVVESFTDQYPGAMPDDAPAIMRDIAVKLIGEFATDPALRALWLPQVWRMTDWFCEQEAALRQDVAAQFTELEGAHAFQVNGEDVHLTARADRVDRMQSGSLRIVDYKTGGASLMALHDKNGRQRKSYKPQLYLEGWIAQQGGYGKLPATQVSELLYIRLSGGDPPGALIGPSGKVDIADEIEKAADGVRSLIASYLSATQGYPARAGEEAWNRKGDYDHLSRWREWGQGSDYGSDAGDGE
;
A
#
# COMPACT_ATOMS: atom_id res chain seq x y z
N PRO A 1 36.64 -21.39 13.87
CA PRO A 1 36.41 -19.96 14.20
C PRO A 1 37.68 -19.07 14.29
N GLN A 2 38.86 -19.57 14.65
CA GLN A 2 40.08 -18.75 14.85
C GLN A 2 41.12 -18.82 13.71
N TYR A 3 40.70 -19.05 12.46
CA TYR A 3 41.61 -19.22 11.31
C TYR A 3 42.61 -18.06 11.16
N GLY A 4 42.14 -16.81 11.27
CA GLY A 4 43.02 -15.64 11.13
C GLY A 4 44.07 -15.52 12.25
N MET A 5 43.75 -15.97 13.48
CA MET A 5 44.72 -16.01 14.57
C MET A 5 45.74 -17.13 14.37
N LYS A 6 45.30 -18.28 13.82
CA LYS A 6 46.19 -19.38 13.44
C LYS A 6 47.20 -18.94 12.37
N GLU A 7 46.75 -18.31 11.29
CA GLU A 7 47.66 -17.78 10.26
C GLU A 7 48.65 -16.75 10.83
N LEU A 8 48.21 -15.95 11.82
CA LEU A 8 49.07 -14.97 12.46
C LEU A 8 50.20 -15.63 13.25
N ILE A 9 49.90 -16.62 14.11
CA ILE A 9 50.94 -17.30 14.89
C ILE A 9 51.89 -18.11 14.00
N GLU A 10 51.38 -18.71 12.91
CA GLU A 10 52.21 -19.39 11.90
C GLU A 10 53.18 -18.41 11.22
N LYS A 11 52.74 -17.18 10.92
CA LYS A 11 53.60 -16.13 10.34
C LYS A 11 54.61 -15.59 11.34
N ILE A 12 54.24 -15.48 12.62
CA ILE A 12 55.14 -15.04 13.69
C ILE A 12 56.18 -16.14 14.02
N GLY A 13 55.84 -17.40 13.74
CA GLY A 13 56.70 -18.56 14.01
C GLY A 13 56.61 -19.06 15.45
N VAL A 14 55.44 -18.91 16.08
CA VAL A 14 55.17 -19.43 17.44
C VAL A 14 54.09 -20.51 17.40
N GLU A 15 54.16 -21.46 18.33
CA GLU A 15 53.16 -22.51 18.48
C GLU A 15 51.95 -22.02 19.28
N ARG A 16 50.83 -22.74 19.20
CA ARG A 16 49.63 -22.40 20.00
C ARG A 16 49.93 -22.43 21.50
N ALA A 17 50.80 -23.33 21.95
CA ALA A 17 51.20 -23.45 23.35
C ALA A 17 51.99 -22.24 23.85
N ASP A 18 52.60 -21.47 22.95
CA ASP A 18 53.37 -20.26 23.27
C ASP A 18 52.48 -19.02 23.48
N VAL A 19 51.16 -19.16 23.31
CA VAL A 19 50.18 -18.08 23.53
C VAL A 19 49.48 -18.33 24.88
N PRO A 20 50.03 -17.80 25.99
CA PRO A 20 49.42 -17.97 27.30
C PRO A 20 48.16 -17.12 27.45
N ASP A 21 47.32 -17.50 28.41
CA ASP A 21 46.22 -16.64 28.84
C ASP A 21 46.75 -15.31 29.41
N LEU A 22 45.97 -14.25 29.21
CA LEU A 22 46.30 -12.93 29.76
C LEU A 22 46.39 -12.99 31.30
N PRO A 23 47.46 -12.45 31.91
CA PRO A 23 47.60 -12.44 33.37
C PRO A 23 46.38 -11.81 34.05
N GLY A 24 45.81 -12.51 35.04
CA GLY A 24 44.64 -12.06 35.79
C GLY A 24 43.30 -12.60 35.28
N VAL A 25 43.26 -13.26 34.12
CA VAL A 25 42.07 -13.99 33.67
C VAL A 25 41.83 -15.21 34.56
N ARG A 26 40.61 -15.33 35.10
CA ARG A 26 40.15 -16.52 35.83
C ARG A 26 39.19 -17.29 34.95
N VAL A 27 39.63 -18.44 34.43
CA VAL A 27 38.75 -19.34 33.68
C VAL A 27 38.00 -20.22 34.68
N THR A 28 36.68 -20.08 34.74
CA THR A 28 35.81 -20.93 35.57
C THR A 28 35.66 -22.32 34.96
N GLU A 29 35.25 -23.31 35.74
CA GLU A 29 34.95 -24.67 35.22
C GLU A 29 33.87 -24.61 34.13
N THR A 30 32.81 -23.82 34.33
CA THR A 30 31.78 -23.56 33.31
C THR A 30 32.36 -22.90 32.06
N GLY A 31 33.30 -21.96 32.21
CA GLY A 31 33.98 -21.33 31.08
C GLY A 31 34.83 -22.33 30.27
N GLN A 32 35.55 -23.24 30.94
CA GLN A 32 36.30 -24.31 30.28
C GLN A 32 35.36 -25.27 29.54
N ALA A 33 34.28 -25.69 30.20
CA ALA A 33 33.25 -26.55 29.63
C ALA A 33 32.60 -25.92 28.39
N ARG A 34 32.29 -24.62 28.43
CA ARG A 34 31.76 -23.86 27.28
C ARG A 34 32.75 -23.73 26.14
N ALA A 35 34.03 -23.48 26.46
CA ALA A 35 35.09 -23.45 25.44
C ALA A 35 35.22 -24.81 24.73
N LEU A 36 35.11 -25.92 25.47
CA LEU A 36 35.09 -27.27 24.90
C LEU A 36 33.87 -27.49 23.99
N LEU A 37 32.66 -27.20 24.48
CA LEU A 37 31.42 -27.33 23.71
C LEU A 37 31.45 -26.49 22.42
N ALA A 38 31.92 -25.24 22.52
CA ALA A 38 32.06 -24.34 21.37
C ALA A 38 33.12 -24.84 20.39
N SER A 39 34.22 -25.44 20.88
CA SER A 39 35.24 -26.06 20.04
C SER A 39 34.68 -27.21 19.22
N GLU A 40 33.91 -28.11 19.86
CA GLU A 40 33.27 -29.24 19.20
C GLU A 40 32.18 -28.81 18.21
N THR A 41 31.38 -27.80 18.58
CA THR A 41 30.38 -27.19 17.69
C THR A 41 31.04 -26.65 16.42
N MET A 42 32.22 -26.05 16.55
CA MET A 42 32.98 -25.44 15.43
C MET A 42 34.01 -26.38 14.79
N ARG A 43 33.99 -27.68 15.12
CA ARG A 43 34.89 -28.69 14.56
C ARG A 43 34.82 -28.74 13.03
N PRO A 44 35.94 -28.72 12.28
CA PRO A 44 35.92 -28.84 10.82
C PRO A 44 35.18 -30.10 10.35
N SER A 45 34.53 -30.01 9.19
CA SER A 45 33.73 -31.10 8.60
C SER A 45 34.51 -32.42 8.51
N GLU A 46 35.79 -32.35 8.16
CA GLU A 46 36.68 -33.49 7.96
C GLU A 46 36.91 -34.28 9.25
N ALA A 47 36.77 -33.62 10.41
CA ALA A 47 37.02 -34.22 11.72
C ALA A 47 35.73 -34.62 12.47
N THR A 48 34.55 -34.40 11.89
CA THR A 48 33.24 -34.68 12.55
C THR A 48 33.03 -36.15 12.90
N HIS A 49 33.76 -37.08 12.29
CA HIS A 49 33.76 -38.50 12.66
C HIS A 49 34.15 -38.77 14.13
N LEU A 50 34.81 -37.82 14.78
CA LEU A 50 35.16 -37.88 16.21
C LEU A 50 33.97 -37.57 17.13
N TRP A 51 32.84 -37.07 16.60
CA TRP A 51 31.66 -36.79 17.41
C TRP A 51 31.04 -38.03 18.06
N LYS A 52 31.30 -39.22 17.51
CA LYS A 52 30.88 -40.51 18.09
C LYS A 52 31.44 -40.74 19.51
N ASP A 53 32.54 -40.08 19.86
CA ASP A 53 33.23 -40.27 21.13
C ASP A 53 32.82 -39.19 22.17
N LEU A 54 31.91 -38.27 21.82
CA LEU A 54 31.52 -37.13 22.69
C LEU A 54 30.72 -37.51 23.94
N ALA A 55 30.20 -38.74 24.01
CA ALA A 55 29.56 -39.24 25.23
C ALA A 55 30.50 -39.21 26.45
N SER A 56 31.83 -39.25 26.25
CA SER A 56 32.79 -39.11 27.34
C SER A 56 32.83 -37.71 27.96
N TRP A 57 32.35 -36.68 27.25
CA TRP A 57 32.34 -35.28 27.67
C TRP A 57 30.96 -34.82 28.17
N ARG A 58 30.06 -35.77 28.47
CA ARG A 58 28.67 -35.50 28.85
C ARG A 58 28.59 -34.59 30.08
N THR A 59 29.41 -34.82 31.10
CA THR A 59 29.39 -34.03 32.35
C THR A 59 29.82 -32.59 32.11
N GLU A 60 30.86 -32.38 31.29
CA GLU A 60 31.31 -31.06 30.89
C GLU A 60 30.23 -30.35 30.06
N PHE A 61 29.57 -31.04 29.13
CA PHE A 61 28.51 -30.42 28.33
C PHE A 61 27.25 -30.11 29.14
N GLU A 62 26.87 -30.93 30.12
CA GLU A 62 25.82 -30.60 31.09
C GLU A 62 26.16 -29.32 31.86
N LEU A 63 27.41 -29.19 32.34
CA LEU A 63 27.88 -27.98 33.01
C LEU A 63 27.86 -26.77 32.07
N ALA A 64 28.25 -26.93 30.81
CA ALA A 64 28.26 -25.85 29.82
C ALA A 64 26.84 -25.36 29.49
N CYS A 65 25.88 -26.27 29.35
CA CYS A 65 24.49 -25.99 28.97
C CYS A 65 23.62 -25.47 30.12
N GLY A 66 24.05 -25.62 31.38
CA GLY A 66 23.24 -25.25 32.56
C GLY A 66 22.72 -23.80 32.58
N THR A 67 23.29 -22.90 31.77
CA THR A 67 22.84 -21.51 31.62
C THR A 67 22.69 -21.07 30.16
N ILE A 68 22.54 -22.03 29.24
CA ILE A 68 22.25 -21.78 27.81
C ILE A 68 20.85 -22.28 27.50
N SER A 69 20.01 -21.43 26.91
CA SER A 69 18.67 -21.80 26.47
C SER A 69 18.45 -21.49 25.00
N GLU A 70 17.64 -22.30 24.33
CA GLU A 70 17.20 -22.07 22.96
C GLU A 70 15.72 -21.64 22.93
N LEU A 71 15.45 -20.52 22.26
CA LEU A 71 14.11 -19.97 22.10
C LEU A 71 13.68 -20.05 20.63
N VAL A 72 12.71 -20.92 20.35
CA VAL A 72 12.15 -21.14 19.01
C VAL A 72 10.89 -20.31 18.82
N CYS A 73 10.99 -19.28 17.99
CA CYS A 73 9.92 -18.31 17.78
C CYS A 73 9.06 -18.69 16.56
N PRO A 74 7.73 -18.42 16.56
CA PRO A 74 6.87 -18.66 15.39
C PRO A 74 7.32 -17.86 14.16
N GLU A 75 7.44 -16.54 14.29
CA GLU A 75 7.92 -15.63 13.25
C GLU A 75 8.80 -14.51 13.85
N LEU A 76 9.34 -13.62 13.01
CA LEU A 76 10.20 -12.51 13.43
C LEU A 76 9.52 -11.53 14.40
N ARG A 77 8.20 -11.34 14.29
CA ARG A 77 7.45 -10.44 15.18
C ARG A 77 7.45 -10.98 16.61
N GLU A 78 7.08 -12.25 16.77
CA GLU A 78 7.07 -12.91 18.07
C GLU A 78 8.48 -13.02 18.63
N GLN A 79 9.50 -13.25 17.78
CA GLN A 79 10.89 -13.24 18.21
C GLN A 79 11.29 -11.91 18.85
N ALA A 80 10.97 -10.78 18.19
CA ALA A 80 11.29 -9.47 18.73
C ALA A 80 10.59 -9.21 20.08
N LEU A 81 9.31 -9.57 20.20
CA LEU A 81 8.55 -9.42 21.44
C LEU A 81 9.13 -10.30 22.57
N MET A 82 9.44 -11.56 22.28
CA MET A 82 10.02 -12.48 23.26
C MET A 82 11.40 -12.02 23.75
N ILE A 83 12.25 -11.50 22.85
CA ILE A 83 13.53 -10.88 23.23
C ILE A 83 13.31 -9.63 24.09
N ALA A 84 12.36 -8.77 23.72
CA ALA A 84 12.05 -7.57 24.50
C ALA A 84 11.56 -7.93 25.91
N MET A 85 10.78 -9.01 26.05
CA MET A 85 10.36 -9.54 27.35
C MET A 85 11.54 -10.05 28.19
N LEU A 86 12.50 -10.77 27.58
CA LEU A 86 13.71 -11.21 28.26
C LEU A 86 14.56 -10.03 28.74
N MET A 87 14.75 -9.02 27.88
CA MET A 87 15.47 -7.80 28.25
C MET A 87 14.74 -7.00 29.33
N ARG A 88 13.40 -6.98 29.31
CA ARG A 88 12.59 -6.40 30.40
C ARG A 88 12.77 -7.17 31.71
N GLN A 89 12.77 -8.49 31.68
CA GLN A 89 13.04 -9.28 32.89
C GLN A 89 14.43 -8.93 33.45
N ALA A 90 15.44 -8.83 32.59
CA ALA A 90 16.79 -8.42 33.01
C ALA A 90 16.80 -6.99 33.59
N HIS A 91 16.01 -6.07 33.05
CA HIS A 91 15.82 -4.74 33.61
C HIS A 91 15.23 -4.78 35.03
N ASP A 92 14.15 -5.53 35.22
CA ASP A 92 13.46 -5.67 36.51
C ASP A 92 14.40 -6.33 37.56
N GLU A 93 15.20 -7.30 37.13
CA GLU A 93 16.19 -8.01 37.94
C GLU A 93 17.52 -7.25 38.08
N GLN A 94 17.62 -6.05 37.50
CA GLN A 94 18.82 -5.21 37.56
C GLN A 94 20.10 -5.91 37.03
N ARG A 95 19.93 -6.80 36.05
CA ARG A 95 20.99 -7.56 35.39
C ARG A 95 21.48 -6.86 34.13
N ALA A 96 22.79 -6.87 33.89
CA ALA A 96 23.35 -6.41 32.61
C ALA A 96 23.01 -7.41 31.49
N CYS A 97 22.31 -6.96 30.45
CA CYS A 97 21.88 -7.79 29.32
C CYS A 97 22.14 -7.12 27.97
N SER A 98 22.67 -7.89 27.01
CA SER A 98 22.86 -7.44 25.63
C SER A 98 22.15 -8.33 24.63
N LEU A 99 21.45 -7.73 23.68
CA LEU A 99 21.07 -8.39 22.43
C LEU A 99 22.19 -8.22 21.42
N ILE A 100 22.78 -9.33 20.95
CA ILE A 100 23.75 -9.33 19.85
C ILE A 100 23.04 -9.86 18.61
N THR A 101 23.00 -9.08 17.54
CA THR A 101 22.35 -9.50 16.28
C THR A 101 22.97 -8.82 15.06
N PRO A 102 23.22 -9.54 13.95
CA PRO A 102 23.52 -8.90 12.66
C PRO A 102 22.24 -8.40 11.96
N ASP A 103 21.05 -8.80 12.41
CA ASP A 103 19.77 -8.40 11.84
C ASP A 103 19.32 -7.03 12.39
N ARG A 104 19.41 -6.02 11.54
CA ARG A 104 19.01 -4.63 11.83
C ARG A 104 17.49 -4.44 11.93
N GLN A 105 16.69 -5.29 11.29
CA GLN A 105 15.24 -5.24 11.44
C GLN A 105 14.82 -5.81 12.79
N LEU A 106 15.45 -6.91 13.22
CA LEU A 106 15.22 -7.49 14.54
C LEU A 106 15.61 -6.50 15.65
N ALA A 107 16.80 -5.88 15.57
CA ALA A 107 17.26 -4.86 16.52
C ALA A 107 16.22 -3.72 16.69
N ARG A 108 15.78 -3.12 15.58
CA ARG A 108 14.78 -2.03 15.58
C ARG A 108 13.44 -2.47 16.16
N ARG A 109 12.97 -3.68 15.83
CA ARG A 109 11.70 -4.22 16.36
C ARG A 109 11.79 -4.44 17.86
N VAL A 110 12.89 -5.00 18.37
CA VAL A 110 13.11 -5.19 19.81
C VAL A 110 13.10 -3.85 20.55
N ALA A 111 13.82 -2.84 20.04
CA ALA A 111 13.79 -1.50 20.61
C ALA A 111 12.36 -0.92 20.64
N SER A 112 11.59 -1.11 19.58
CA SER A 112 10.19 -0.68 19.50
C SER A 112 9.28 -1.41 20.49
N GLU A 113 9.47 -2.71 20.71
CA GLU A 113 8.68 -3.48 21.68
C GLU A 113 9.04 -3.09 23.12
N LEU A 114 10.33 -2.81 23.41
CA LEU A 114 10.77 -2.31 24.72
C LEU A 114 10.16 -0.95 25.08
N ALA A 115 9.97 -0.08 24.08
CA ALA A 115 9.32 1.22 24.27
C ALA A 115 7.88 1.10 24.81
N ARG A 116 7.20 -0.05 24.67
CA ARG A 116 5.88 -0.31 25.28
C ARG A 116 5.92 -0.22 26.80
N TRP A 117 7.08 -0.46 27.41
CA TRP A 117 7.32 -0.40 28.84
C TRP A 117 8.17 0.80 29.25
N ASP A 118 8.29 1.82 28.38
CA ASP A 118 9.15 3.00 28.57
C ASP A 118 10.63 2.64 28.79
N ILE A 119 11.06 1.48 28.27
CA ILE A 119 12.46 1.05 28.28
C ILE A 119 13.10 1.46 26.96
N HIS A 120 13.97 2.47 27.00
CA HIS A 120 14.69 2.96 25.83
C HIS A 120 16.13 2.42 25.85
N VAL A 121 16.46 1.57 24.87
CA VAL A 121 17.77 0.94 24.75
C VAL A 121 18.53 1.52 23.56
N ASP A 122 19.84 1.67 23.72
CA ASP A 122 20.70 2.12 22.63
C ASP A 122 20.92 1.00 21.61
N ASP A 123 20.83 1.40 20.34
CA ASP A 123 21.19 0.57 19.19
C ASP A 123 22.47 1.16 18.60
N SER A 124 23.59 0.50 18.91
CA SER A 124 24.94 1.01 18.67
C SER A 124 25.25 1.34 17.21
N ALA A 125 24.54 0.72 16.25
CA ALA A 125 24.74 1.02 14.84
C ALA A 125 24.02 2.32 14.38
N GLY A 126 23.10 2.86 15.17
CA GLY A 126 22.31 4.05 14.85
C GLY A 126 21.23 3.82 13.78
N GLU A 127 20.60 4.91 13.38
CA GLU A 127 19.59 4.98 12.32
C GLU A 127 20.18 5.68 11.08
N PRO A 128 19.94 5.20 9.84
CA PRO A 128 20.35 5.92 8.64
C PRO A 128 19.77 7.32 8.60
N LEU A 129 20.56 8.33 8.23
CA LEU A 129 20.14 9.74 8.16
C LEU A 129 18.88 9.91 7.30
N ALA A 130 18.78 9.18 6.19
CA ALA A 130 17.59 9.16 5.33
C ALA A 130 16.27 8.72 6.02
N GLY A 131 16.34 8.04 7.17
CA GLY A 131 15.19 7.61 7.98
C GLY A 131 14.88 8.52 9.17
N THR A 132 15.76 9.49 9.46
CA THR A 132 15.54 10.49 10.52
C THR A 132 14.58 11.59 10.07
N GLU A 133 13.99 12.34 11.01
CA GLU A 133 13.06 13.43 10.73
C GLU A 133 13.61 14.46 9.71
N GLN A 134 14.85 14.92 9.92
CA GLN A 134 15.52 15.88 9.04
C GLN A 134 15.81 15.28 7.65
N GLY A 135 16.23 14.01 7.59
CA GLY A 135 16.51 13.33 6.33
C GLY A 135 15.24 13.03 5.52
N ILE A 136 14.14 12.63 6.18
CA ILE A 136 12.84 12.43 5.55
C ILE A 136 12.34 13.76 4.97
N PHE A 137 12.38 14.83 5.75
CA PHE A 137 11.97 16.15 5.27
C PHE A 137 12.75 16.60 4.04
N PHE A 138 14.09 16.52 4.10
CA PHE A 138 14.95 16.92 2.99
C PHE A 138 14.66 16.08 1.73
N ARG A 139 14.45 14.77 1.87
CA ARG A 139 14.07 13.92 0.72
C ARG A 139 12.72 14.32 0.10
N LEU A 140 11.71 14.56 0.94
CA LEU A 140 10.37 14.95 0.49
C LEU A 140 10.39 16.29 -0.29
N VAL A 141 11.23 17.25 0.11
CA VAL A 141 11.39 18.51 -0.65
C VAL A 141 11.86 18.25 -2.08
N GLY A 142 12.86 17.37 -2.24
CA GLY A 142 13.36 16.96 -3.55
C GLY A 142 12.33 16.18 -4.36
N GLU A 143 11.70 15.18 -3.75
CA GLU A 143 10.73 14.27 -4.37
C GLU A 143 9.54 15.04 -4.96
N VAL A 144 9.00 16.04 -4.24
CA VAL A 144 7.87 16.87 -4.68
C VAL A 144 8.22 17.77 -5.88
N CYS A 145 9.50 18.14 -6.03
CA CYS A 145 9.98 18.93 -7.17
C CYS A 145 10.35 18.05 -8.39
N ALA A 146 10.41 16.73 -8.22
CA ALA A 146 10.78 15.82 -9.30
C ALA A 146 9.66 15.69 -10.34
N PRO A 147 9.99 15.43 -11.63
CA PRO A 147 8.99 15.11 -12.64
C PRO A 147 8.15 13.86 -12.30
N SER A 148 8.72 12.95 -11.51
CA SER A 148 8.09 11.72 -11.03
C SER A 148 7.24 11.89 -9.77
N ALA A 149 7.13 13.12 -9.24
CA ALA A 149 6.37 13.41 -8.03
C ALA A 149 4.95 12.82 -8.11
N ARG A 150 4.47 12.32 -6.99
CA ARG A 150 3.12 11.78 -6.79
C ARG A 150 2.38 12.62 -5.76
N ALA A 151 1.05 12.46 -5.72
CA ALA A 151 0.25 13.21 -4.76
C ALA A 151 0.57 12.89 -3.30
N HIS A 152 1.04 11.67 -3.00
CA HIS A 152 1.39 11.29 -1.63
C HIS A 152 2.67 11.98 -1.14
N ASP A 153 3.62 12.30 -2.02
CA ASP A 153 4.84 13.04 -1.66
C ASP A 153 4.48 14.43 -1.14
N MET A 154 3.56 15.12 -1.84
CA MET A 154 3.07 16.43 -1.44
C MET A 154 2.31 16.36 -0.11
N VAL A 155 1.43 15.37 0.07
CA VAL A 155 0.72 15.19 1.35
C VAL A 155 1.69 14.91 2.51
N ALA A 156 2.71 14.08 2.27
CA ALA A 156 3.74 13.76 3.25
C ALA A 156 4.58 14.99 3.62
N LEU A 157 5.00 15.79 2.64
CA LEU A 157 5.73 17.04 2.88
C LEU A 157 4.90 18.02 3.71
N LEU A 158 3.65 18.29 3.30
CA LEU A 158 2.79 19.26 3.98
C LEU A 158 2.39 18.79 5.40
N GLY A 159 2.35 17.48 5.65
CA GLY A 159 2.07 16.90 6.96
C GLY A 159 3.29 16.74 7.87
N HIS A 160 4.50 16.98 7.34
CA HIS A 160 5.76 16.75 8.05
C HIS A 160 5.93 17.71 9.24
N SER A 161 6.54 17.25 10.34
CA SER A 161 6.72 18.03 11.58
C SER A 161 7.64 19.25 11.44
N LEU A 162 8.58 19.20 10.50
CA LEU A 162 9.46 20.32 10.15
C LEU A 162 8.83 21.31 9.17
N MET A 163 7.66 21.00 8.59
CA MET A 163 6.95 21.94 7.74
C MET A 163 6.43 23.12 8.57
N THR A 164 6.66 24.34 8.09
CA THR A 164 6.21 25.54 8.80
C THR A 164 4.73 25.83 8.59
N ASP A 165 4.01 26.10 9.68
CA ASP A 165 2.61 26.58 9.67
C ASP A 165 2.50 28.06 9.27
N GLU A 166 3.63 28.73 9.09
CA GLU A 166 3.67 30.18 8.86
C GLU A 166 3.71 30.57 7.39
N LEU A 167 3.67 29.57 6.51
CA LEU A 167 3.36 29.81 5.11
C LEU A 167 2.05 30.58 4.99
N VAL A 168 1.06 30.38 5.85
CA VAL A 168 -0.09 31.28 5.97
C VAL A 168 -0.47 31.40 7.44
N ALA A 169 -0.38 32.60 7.99
CA ALA A 169 -0.67 32.85 9.40
C ALA A 169 -2.04 32.27 9.81
N GLY A 170 -2.05 31.48 10.88
CA GLY A 170 -3.26 30.82 11.40
C GLY A 170 -3.70 29.56 10.64
N THR A 171 -2.88 29.04 9.74
CA THR A 171 -3.16 27.79 9.00
C THR A 171 -2.35 26.63 9.56
N ASP A 172 -3.03 25.57 10.00
CA ASP A 172 -2.39 24.28 10.29
C ASP A 172 -2.14 23.53 8.97
N MET A 173 -0.87 23.33 8.61
CA MET A 173 -0.49 22.69 7.35
C MET A 173 -0.96 21.25 7.25
N ARG A 174 -1.06 20.55 8.39
CA ARG A 174 -1.53 19.16 8.42
C ARG A 174 -3.03 19.08 8.14
N SER A 175 -3.80 20.06 8.60
CA SER A 175 -5.21 20.22 8.21
C SER A 175 -5.35 20.63 6.75
N LEU A 176 -4.52 21.54 6.28
CA LEU A 176 -4.52 21.97 4.88
C LEU A 176 -4.20 20.82 3.92
N ALA A 177 -3.23 19.96 4.24
CA ALA A 177 -2.87 18.80 3.42
C ALA A 177 -4.09 17.90 3.14
N LYS A 178 -4.92 17.65 4.17
CA LYS A 178 -6.18 16.88 4.03
C LYS A 178 -7.19 17.59 3.15
N ILE A 179 -7.31 18.91 3.28
CA ILE A 179 -8.22 19.70 2.43
C ILE A 179 -7.71 19.67 0.99
N LEU A 180 -6.42 19.89 0.74
CA LEU A 180 -5.81 19.88 -0.60
C LEU A 180 -5.98 18.52 -1.29
N GLU A 181 -5.86 17.43 -0.54
CA GLU A 181 -6.12 16.08 -1.03
C GLU A 181 -7.55 15.92 -1.58
N ILE A 182 -8.55 16.34 -0.82
CA ILE A 182 -9.97 16.31 -1.21
C ILE A 182 -10.25 17.33 -2.32
N ALA A 183 -9.70 18.53 -2.18
CA ALA A 183 -9.93 19.67 -3.06
C ALA A 183 -9.35 19.45 -4.44
N LEU A 184 -8.20 18.79 -4.55
CA LEU A 184 -7.41 18.77 -5.77
C LEU A 184 -6.96 17.38 -6.16
N PHE A 185 -6.20 16.67 -5.33
CA PHE A 185 -5.50 15.44 -5.74
C PHE A 185 -6.43 14.26 -6.04
N ARG A 186 -7.65 14.28 -5.47
CA ARG A 186 -8.71 13.30 -5.74
C ARG A 186 -9.69 13.75 -6.83
N GLN A 187 -9.57 14.99 -7.31
CA GLN A 187 -10.47 15.58 -8.30
C GLN A 187 -9.82 15.78 -9.66
N ILE A 188 -8.55 16.19 -9.67
CA ILE A 188 -7.81 16.55 -10.88
C ILE A 188 -6.58 15.64 -10.99
N PRO A 189 -6.51 14.80 -12.05
CA PRO A 189 -5.32 14.04 -12.37
C PRO A 189 -4.08 14.94 -12.52
N GLY A 190 -2.96 14.56 -11.89
CA GLY A 190 -1.75 15.40 -11.87
C GLY A 190 -1.90 16.70 -11.07
N GLY A 191 -2.93 16.82 -10.22
CA GLY A 191 -3.20 18.01 -9.41
C GLY A 191 -2.07 18.37 -8.44
N HIS A 192 -1.19 17.43 -8.10
CA HIS A 192 -0.05 17.60 -7.21
C HIS A 192 1.17 18.27 -7.85
N GLN A 193 1.20 18.42 -9.17
CA GLN A 193 2.30 19.08 -9.85
C GLN A 193 2.43 20.53 -9.38
N LEU A 194 3.60 20.87 -8.84
CA LEU A 194 3.89 22.21 -8.31
C LEU A 194 3.72 23.31 -9.37
N ARG A 195 4.19 23.08 -10.60
CA ARG A 195 4.05 24.08 -11.68
C ARG A 195 2.58 24.26 -12.04
N GLY A 196 2.03 25.44 -11.78
CA GLY A 196 0.62 25.77 -12.05
C GLY A 196 -0.37 25.21 -11.02
N LEU A 197 0.11 24.85 -9.83
CA LEU A 197 -0.70 24.42 -8.69
C LEU A 197 -1.83 25.42 -8.38
N ALA A 198 -1.53 26.73 -8.36
CA ALA A 198 -2.52 27.77 -8.11
C ALA A 198 -3.64 27.80 -9.16
N ALA A 199 -3.30 27.61 -10.44
CA ALA A 199 -4.28 27.53 -11.53
C ALA A 199 -5.17 26.29 -11.39
N ARG A 200 -4.59 25.13 -11.04
CA ARG A 200 -5.36 23.90 -10.81
C ARG A 200 -6.28 24.00 -9.59
N ILE A 201 -5.89 24.71 -8.52
CA ILE A 201 -6.79 24.98 -7.38
C ILE A 201 -8.00 25.81 -7.81
N SER A 202 -7.81 26.83 -8.64
CA SER A 202 -8.91 27.63 -9.19
C SER A 202 -9.88 26.79 -10.03
N GLN A 203 -9.33 25.90 -10.87
CA GLN A 203 -10.12 24.92 -11.62
C GLN A 203 -10.91 24.00 -10.69
N ALA A 204 -10.25 23.44 -9.67
CA ALA A 204 -10.89 22.53 -8.72
C ALA A 204 -11.99 23.19 -7.89
N ARG A 205 -11.82 24.48 -7.53
CA ARG A 205 -12.87 25.29 -6.88
C ARG A 205 -14.12 25.43 -7.75
N THR A 206 -13.94 25.47 -9.07
CA THR A 206 -15.05 25.51 -10.03
C THR A 206 -15.74 24.14 -10.12
N LEU A 207 -14.95 23.06 -10.25
CA LEU A 207 -15.46 21.68 -10.28
C LEU A 207 -16.21 21.32 -8.99
N ALA A 208 -15.77 21.81 -7.84
CA ALA A 208 -16.44 21.57 -6.56
C ALA A 208 -17.88 22.09 -6.51
N LYS A 209 -18.28 23.01 -7.39
CA LYS A 209 -19.66 23.51 -7.50
C LYS A 209 -20.56 22.63 -8.36
N ASP A 210 -20.01 21.66 -9.08
CA ASP A 210 -20.75 20.78 -9.97
C ASP A 210 -21.80 19.94 -9.20
N MET A 211 -22.92 19.62 -9.85
CA MET A 211 -23.99 18.83 -9.24
C MET A 211 -23.51 17.44 -8.81
N PHE A 212 -22.57 16.85 -9.54
CA PHE A 212 -22.00 15.52 -9.30
C PHE A 212 -20.69 15.55 -8.48
N ALA A 213 -20.20 16.72 -8.10
CA ALA A 213 -19.00 16.83 -7.25
C ALA A 213 -19.19 16.12 -5.91
N HIS A 214 -18.09 15.56 -5.39
CA HIS A 214 -18.09 14.82 -4.14
C HIS A 214 -18.56 15.72 -2.98
N PRO A 215 -19.41 15.24 -2.04
CA PRO A 215 -19.92 16.08 -0.95
C PRO A 215 -18.83 16.76 -0.12
N LEU A 216 -17.70 16.07 0.12
CA LEU A 216 -16.59 16.67 0.85
C LEU A 216 -15.93 17.84 0.10
N ALA A 217 -15.87 17.80 -1.24
CA ALA A 217 -15.37 18.91 -2.04
C ALA A 217 -16.33 20.12 -1.98
N LYS A 218 -17.63 19.86 -1.99
CA LYS A 218 -18.69 20.88 -1.84
C LYS A 218 -18.67 21.57 -0.48
N ASN A 219 -18.27 20.85 0.56
CA ASN A 219 -18.23 21.35 1.93
C ASN A 219 -16.99 22.19 2.25
N ILE A 220 -16.07 22.37 1.30
CA ILE A 220 -14.90 23.23 1.48
C ILE A 220 -15.36 24.69 1.46
N SER A 221 -15.10 25.43 2.54
CA SER A 221 -15.54 26.81 2.70
C SER A 221 -14.77 27.76 1.75
N PRO A 222 -15.34 28.93 1.42
CA PRO A 222 -14.63 29.95 0.65
C PRO A 222 -13.27 30.32 1.25
N GLU A 223 -13.20 30.44 2.57
CA GLU A 223 -11.98 30.79 3.32
C GLU A 223 -10.92 29.69 3.18
N GLN A 224 -11.33 28.42 3.20
CA GLN A 224 -10.43 27.29 2.96
C GLN A 224 -9.88 27.31 1.53
N TRP A 225 -10.70 27.62 0.54
CA TRP A 225 -10.26 27.77 -0.86
C TRP A 225 -9.27 28.93 -1.05
N ASP A 226 -9.49 30.04 -0.36
CA ASP A 226 -8.61 31.21 -0.41
C ASP A 226 -7.27 30.90 0.29
N GLY A 227 -7.31 30.16 1.40
CA GLY A 227 -6.13 29.62 2.08
C GLY A 227 -5.30 28.70 1.19
N LEU A 228 -5.96 27.75 0.50
CA LEU A 228 -5.30 26.85 -0.46
C LEU A 228 -4.62 27.61 -1.59
N SER A 229 -5.29 28.62 -2.15
CA SER A 229 -4.75 29.44 -3.23
C SER A 229 -3.52 30.24 -2.79
N THR A 230 -3.56 30.76 -1.56
CA THR A 230 -2.44 31.51 -0.97
C THR A 230 -1.23 30.60 -0.73
N VAL A 231 -1.45 29.42 -0.16
CA VAL A 231 -0.38 28.43 0.07
C VAL A 231 0.22 27.95 -1.23
N ALA A 232 -0.60 27.65 -2.24
CA ALA A 232 -0.08 27.23 -3.54
C ALA A 232 0.82 28.28 -4.19
N ALA A 233 0.42 29.55 -4.17
CA ALA A 233 1.26 30.63 -4.69
C ALA A 233 2.60 30.73 -3.93
N ARG A 234 2.57 30.58 -2.60
CA ARG A 234 3.80 30.59 -1.79
C ARG A 234 4.68 29.37 -2.01
N LEU A 235 4.09 28.18 -2.13
CA LEU A 235 4.83 26.95 -2.44
C LEU A 235 5.49 27.05 -3.80
N GLU A 236 4.77 27.51 -4.83
CA GLU A 236 5.35 27.75 -6.16
C GLU A 236 6.54 28.73 -6.09
N GLN A 237 6.41 29.81 -5.33
CA GLN A 237 7.47 30.79 -5.15
C GLN A 237 8.69 30.22 -4.41
N ILE A 238 8.47 29.52 -3.30
CA ILE A 238 9.55 28.96 -2.47
C ILE A 238 10.29 27.85 -3.22
N MET A 239 9.56 27.00 -3.96
CA MET A 239 10.11 25.87 -4.69
C MET A 239 10.77 26.26 -6.02
N ALA A 240 10.53 27.48 -6.51
CA ALA A 240 11.04 27.97 -7.80
C ALA A 240 12.54 27.72 -8.04
N PRO A 241 13.46 27.95 -7.07
CA PRO A 241 14.89 27.73 -7.30
C PRO A 241 15.23 26.29 -7.73
N LEU A 242 14.53 25.29 -7.18
CA LEU A 242 14.74 23.89 -7.52
C LEU A 242 13.95 23.50 -8.78
N LEU A 243 12.73 24.01 -8.93
CA LEU A 243 11.88 23.77 -10.11
C LEU A 243 12.48 24.37 -11.39
N ASP A 244 13.09 25.55 -11.34
CA ASP A 244 13.60 26.23 -12.53
C ASP A 244 14.86 25.56 -13.08
N LEU A 245 15.73 25.08 -12.18
CA LEU A 245 16.88 24.26 -12.56
C LEU A 245 16.40 22.99 -13.26
N SER A 246 15.35 22.34 -12.75
CA SER A 246 14.78 21.15 -13.40
C SER A 246 14.18 21.41 -14.79
N GLY A 247 13.87 22.68 -15.13
CA GLY A 247 13.19 23.08 -16.37
C GLY A 247 14.08 23.59 -17.50
N THR A 248 15.35 23.90 -17.24
CA THR A 248 16.26 24.55 -18.22
C THR A 248 17.12 23.57 -19.02
N GLY A 249 16.93 22.25 -18.81
CA GLY A 249 17.61 21.15 -19.48
C GLY A 249 17.32 19.83 -18.78
N ASN A 250 17.94 18.73 -19.22
CA ASN A 250 17.80 17.42 -18.56
C ASN A 250 18.80 17.21 -17.42
N SER A 251 19.79 18.10 -17.26
CA SER A 251 20.86 17.98 -16.26
C SER A 251 21.38 19.35 -15.80
N SER A 252 21.79 19.44 -14.54
CA SER A 252 22.39 20.65 -13.94
C SER A 252 23.64 20.33 -13.12
N PRO A 253 24.54 21.29 -12.87
CA PRO A 253 25.65 21.11 -11.94
C PRO A 253 25.15 20.72 -10.54
N LEU A 254 25.80 19.72 -9.92
CA LEU A 254 25.40 19.21 -8.60
C LEU A 254 25.36 20.31 -7.53
N ALA A 255 26.32 21.23 -7.56
CA ALA A 255 26.37 22.37 -6.64
C ALA A 255 25.12 23.27 -6.76
N GLY A 256 24.61 23.47 -7.99
CA GLY A 256 23.40 24.26 -8.22
C GLY A 256 22.16 23.58 -7.62
N LEU A 257 22.02 22.27 -7.84
CA LEU A 257 20.91 21.49 -7.30
C LEU A 257 20.93 21.44 -5.77
N LEU A 258 22.10 21.18 -5.16
CA LEU A 258 22.26 21.16 -3.70
C LEU A 258 21.92 22.50 -3.06
N ASN A 259 22.46 23.62 -3.58
CA ASN A 259 22.19 24.94 -3.04
C ASN A 259 20.70 25.32 -3.16
N ALA A 260 20.08 25.02 -4.30
CA ALA A 260 18.65 25.23 -4.48
C ALA A 260 17.83 24.39 -3.49
N HIS A 261 18.17 23.10 -3.34
CA HIS A 261 17.47 22.19 -2.45
C HIS A 261 17.59 22.62 -0.97
N ILE A 262 18.80 23.00 -0.53
CA ILE A 262 19.05 23.55 0.80
C ILE A 262 18.20 24.79 1.04
N SER A 263 18.24 25.76 0.12
CA SER A 263 17.49 27.01 0.25
C SER A 263 15.97 26.78 0.35
N VAL A 264 15.45 25.85 -0.44
CA VAL A 264 14.03 25.46 -0.40
C VAL A 264 13.68 24.80 0.94
N ALA A 265 14.49 23.83 1.40
CA ALA A 265 14.25 23.14 2.66
C ALA A 265 14.29 24.09 3.86
N GLU A 266 15.23 25.04 3.87
CA GLU A 266 15.31 26.09 4.89
C GLU A 266 14.07 27.00 4.88
N ALA A 267 13.62 27.43 3.70
CA ALA A 267 12.45 28.29 3.58
C ALA A 267 11.14 27.60 4.04
N LEU A 268 11.02 26.28 3.80
CA LEU A 268 9.85 25.49 4.20
C LEU A 268 9.86 25.10 5.69
N SER A 269 11.01 25.22 6.36
CA SER A 269 11.17 24.89 7.78
C SER A 269 11.36 26.09 8.70
N ALA A 270 11.45 27.30 8.15
CA ALA A 270 11.60 28.55 8.89
C ALA A 270 10.36 28.85 9.77
N GLY A 271 10.57 29.11 11.06
CA GLY A 271 9.54 29.61 11.99
C GLY A 271 9.46 31.14 12.07
N ALA A 272 8.66 31.68 13.01
CA ALA A 272 8.14 33.08 12.98
C ALA A 272 9.22 34.14 13.11
N SER A 273 10.36 33.72 13.62
CA SER A 273 11.56 34.52 13.78
C SER A 273 12.48 34.50 12.55
N GLY A 274 12.13 33.78 11.47
CA GLY A 274 13.01 33.52 10.33
C GLY A 274 14.19 32.58 10.67
N VAL A 275 14.15 31.93 11.83
CA VAL A 275 15.22 31.05 12.31
C VAL A 275 15.06 29.68 11.68
N THR A 276 16.04 29.29 10.85
CA THR A 276 16.12 28.00 10.13
C THR A 276 16.61 26.85 11.02
N ASP A 277 16.83 27.10 12.32
CA ASP A 277 17.46 26.15 13.25
C ASP A 277 16.72 24.81 13.34
N ARG A 278 15.43 24.72 13.03
CA ARG A 278 14.69 23.44 13.14
C ARG A 278 15.22 22.35 12.21
N LEU A 279 15.65 22.71 10.99
CA LEU A 279 16.24 21.75 10.06
C LEU A 279 17.63 21.28 10.52
N TRP A 280 18.39 22.18 11.16
CA TRP A 280 19.80 21.98 11.50
C TRP A 280 20.03 21.57 12.96
N THR A 281 18.98 21.40 13.75
CA THR A 281 19.06 21.03 15.17
C THR A 281 19.09 19.53 15.42
N GLY A 282 19.66 19.13 16.55
CA GLY A 282 19.79 17.74 16.95
C GLY A 282 20.90 16.98 16.22
N GLU A 283 21.08 15.69 16.55
CA GLU A 283 22.13 14.87 15.94
C GLU A 283 21.89 14.67 14.43
N ALA A 284 20.64 14.49 14.02
CA ALA A 284 20.26 14.34 12.62
C ALA A 284 20.46 15.63 11.82
N GLY A 285 20.12 16.81 12.35
CA GLY A 285 20.36 18.09 11.70
C GLY A 285 21.86 18.39 11.52
N ASN A 286 22.68 18.07 12.53
CA ASN A 286 24.14 18.19 12.43
C ASN A 286 24.71 17.24 11.36
N ALA A 287 24.29 15.97 11.36
CA ALA A 287 24.73 15.00 10.36
C ALA A 287 24.31 15.40 8.94
N LEU A 288 23.09 15.93 8.76
CA LEU A 288 22.63 16.47 7.49
C LEU A 288 23.48 17.65 7.02
N SER A 289 23.75 18.62 7.91
CA SER A 289 24.58 19.78 7.60
C SER A 289 26.00 19.36 7.17
N GLU A 290 26.62 18.45 7.92
CA GLU A 290 27.97 17.96 7.62
C GLU A 290 28.03 17.20 6.28
N THR A 291 27.05 16.32 6.03
CA THR A 291 26.95 15.56 4.77
C THR A 291 26.76 16.49 3.57
N LEU A 292 25.87 17.47 3.67
CA LEU A 292 25.60 18.42 2.58
C LEU A 292 26.79 19.35 2.32
N ARG A 293 27.52 19.76 3.37
CA ARG A 293 28.76 20.51 3.24
C ARG A 293 29.83 19.70 2.51
N GLU A 294 30.05 18.45 2.91
CA GLU A 294 31.01 17.56 2.24
C GLU A 294 30.66 17.37 0.75
N LEU A 295 29.37 17.19 0.44
CA LEU A 295 28.91 17.13 -0.94
C LEU A 295 29.19 18.42 -1.72
N LEU A 296 28.94 19.59 -1.12
CA LEU A 296 29.20 20.89 -1.75
C LEU A 296 30.69 21.13 -2.00
N ASP A 297 31.55 20.77 -1.03
CA ASP A 297 33.01 20.90 -1.15
C ASP A 297 33.57 20.10 -2.34
N HIS A 298 32.91 19.00 -2.71
CA HIS A 298 33.30 18.14 -3.82
C HIS A 298 32.42 18.28 -5.08
N ALA A 299 31.35 19.06 -5.04
CA ALA A 299 30.35 19.13 -6.10
C ALA A 299 30.91 19.62 -7.46
N ALA A 300 31.97 20.43 -7.44
CA ALA A 300 32.62 20.92 -8.67
C ALA A 300 33.35 19.82 -9.46
N ALA A 301 33.71 18.70 -8.82
CA ALA A 301 34.34 17.56 -9.47
C ALA A 301 33.31 16.57 -10.07
N ALA A 302 32.05 16.67 -9.67
CA ALA A 302 30.98 15.81 -10.17
C ALA A 302 30.57 16.20 -11.60
N PRO A 303 30.20 15.24 -12.46
CA PRO A 303 29.56 15.55 -13.73
C PRO A 303 28.21 16.26 -13.51
N ALA A 304 27.69 16.89 -14.56
CA ALA A 304 26.32 17.42 -14.52
C ALA A 304 25.35 16.27 -14.20
N MET A 305 24.48 16.50 -13.21
CA MET A 305 23.56 15.50 -12.68
C MET A 305 22.25 15.54 -13.46
N PRO A 306 21.78 14.43 -14.04
CA PRO A 306 20.44 14.35 -14.61
C PRO A 306 19.39 14.62 -13.53
N HIS A 307 18.37 15.42 -13.85
CA HIS A 307 17.35 15.80 -12.87
C HIS A 307 16.53 14.60 -12.36
N ALA A 308 16.35 13.58 -13.21
CA ALA A 308 15.66 12.34 -12.85
C ALA A 308 16.43 11.53 -11.78
N ASP A 309 17.76 11.64 -11.73
CA ASP A 309 18.61 10.82 -10.87
C ASP A 309 18.90 11.50 -9.51
N TYR A 310 18.68 12.82 -9.42
CA TYR A 310 19.08 13.63 -8.26
C TYR A 310 18.43 13.16 -6.95
N CYS A 311 17.14 12.84 -6.95
CA CYS A 311 16.43 12.42 -5.73
C CYS A 311 16.94 11.07 -5.20
N SER A 312 17.21 10.12 -6.10
CA SER A 312 17.80 8.82 -5.76
C SER A 312 19.23 9.02 -5.23
N PHE A 313 20.04 9.86 -5.89
CA PHE A 313 21.39 10.19 -5.44
C PHE A 313 21.42 10.75 -4.00
N ILE A 314 20.56 11.73 -3.69
CA ILE A 314 20.46 12.29 -2.34
C ILE A 314 19.99 11.22 -1.35
N THR A 315 18.94 10.47 -1.69
CA THR A 315 18.40 9.42 -0.82
C THR A 315 19.45 8.38 -0.48
N ASP A 316 20.19 7.87 -1.48
CA ASP A 316 21.22 6.85 -1.29
C ASP A 316 22.40 7.39 -0.49
N THR A 317 22.81 8.64 -0.74
CA THR A 317 23.87 9.29 0.05
C THR A 317 23.47 9.43 1.52
N LEU A 318 22.25 9.88 1.80
CA LEU A 318 21.75 10.00 3.18
C LEU A 318 21.56 8.62 3.84
N ARG A 319 21.34 7.54 3.08
CA ARG A 319 21.24 6.18 3.64
C ARG A 319 22.60 5.67 4.16
N THR A 320 23.72 6.17 3.64
CA THR A 320 25.06 5.71 4.06
C THR A 320 25.56 6.36 5.35
N VAL A 321 24.90 7.43 5.82
CA VAL A 321 25.33 8.18 7.01
C VAL A 321 24.54 7.70 8.24
N PRO A 322 25.18 7.03 9.22
CA PRO A 322 24.51 6.63 10.45
C PRO A 322 24.39 7.81 11.43
N VAL A 323 23.18 8.03 11.96
CA VAL A 323 22.90 8.99 13.03
C VAL A 323 22.73 8.24 14.34
N ARG A 324 23.52 8.64 15.35
CA ARG A 324 23.50 8.05 16.69
C ARG A 324 22.97 9.06 17.69
N ARG A 325 21.98 8.67 18.49
CA ARG A 325 21.38 9.53 19.52
C ARG A 325 22.28 9.58 20.76
N ARG A 326 22.40 10.73 21.42
CA ARG A 326 23.25 10.92 22.62
C ARG A 326 22.46 10.87 23.96
N TYR A 327 21.24 10.33 23.97
CA TYR A 327 20.42 10.21 25.19
C TYR A 327 21.12 9.37 26.28
N PRO A 328 20.73 9.52 27.58
CA PRO A 328 21.32 8.70 28.64
C PRO A 328 21.09 7.22 28.34
N LEU A 329 22.21 6.54 28.09
CA LEU A 329 22.30 5.13 27.82
C LEU A 329 21.62 4.36 28.94
N HIS A 330 20.75 3.40 28.62
CA HIS A 330 20.28 2.47 29.63
C HIS A 330 21.51 1.75 30.20
N PRO A 331 21.81 1.89 31.51
CA PRO A 331 23.13 1.54 32.04
C PRO A 331 23.46 0.05 31.96
N LYS A 332 22.43 -0.79 31.77
CA LYS A 332 22.51 -2.25 31.83
C LYS A 332 21.95 -2.98 30.60
N LEU A 333 21.29 -2.28 29.67
CA LEU A 333 20.65 -2.91 28.52
C LEU A 333 21.20 -2.30 27.25
N GLN A 334 21.58 -3.13 26.28
CA GLN A 334 22.18 -2.69 25.02
C GLN A 334 21.77 -3.60 23.86
N ILE A 335 21.63 -3.03 22.67
CA ILE A 335 21.52 -3.78 21.41
C ILE A 335 22.80 -3.53 20.61
N LEU A 336 23.53 -4.60 20.31
CA LEU A 336 24.88 -4.57 19.76
C LEU A 336 24.96 -5.28 18.40
N GLY A 337 25.70 -4.67 17.47
CA GLY A 337 26.19 -5.38 16.30
C GLY A 337 27.34 -6.34 16.67
N LEU A 338 27.66 -7.26 15.75
CA LEU A 338 28.67 -8.31 15.99
C LEU A 338 30.05 -7.76 16.36
N LEU A 339 30.47 -6.65 15.73
CA LEU A 339 31.77 -6.05 15.98
C LEU A 339 31.83 -5.35 17.34
N GLU A 340 30.78 -4.63 17.70
CA GLU A 340 30.70 -3.84 18.95
C GLU A 340 30.63 -4.77 20.16
N ALA A 341 29.94 -5.90 20.03
CA ALA A 341 29.85 -6.92 21.06
C ALA A 341 31.21 -7.49 21.51
N ARG A 342 32.27 -7.37 20.71
CA ARG A 342 33.62 -7.83 21.11
C ARG A 342 34.25 -7.04 22.25
N LEU A 343 33.75 -5.83 22.51
CA LEU A 343 34.31 -4.91 23.50
C LEU A 343 33.42 -4.76 24.74
N VAL A 344 32.24 -5.39 24.74
CA VAL A 344 31.26 -5.28 25.82
C VAL A 344 30.98 -6.66 26.39
N GLN A 345 31.06 -6.77 27.71
CA GLN A 345 30.70 -7.98 28.44
C GLN A 345 29.48 -7.70 29.31
N THR A 346 28.46 -8.53 29.19
CA THR A 346 27.25 -8.49 30.02
C THR A 346 26.99 -9.86 30.65
N GLU A 347 26.22 -9.86 31.74
CA GLU A 347 25.90 -11.09 32.49
C GLU A 347 24.97 -12.00 31.66
N GLN A 348 24.02 -11.40 30.93
CA GLN A 348 23.13 -12.12 30.01
C GLN A 348 23.36 -11.67 28.56
N VAL A 349 23.56 -12.62 27.67
CA VAL A 349 23.68 -12.39 26.24
C VAL A 349 22.55 -13.10 25.49
N ILE A 350 21.82 -12.35 24.69
CA ILE A 350 20.81 -12.88 23.77
C ILE A 350 21.42 -12.84 22.37
N LEU A 351 21.60 -14.01 21.74
CA LEU A 351 22.01 -14.12 20.34
C LEU A 351 20.74 -14.12 19.45
N GLY A 352 20.50 -12.98 18.81
CA GLY A 352 19.34 -12.70 17.98
C GLY A 352 19.51 -13.13 16.53
N GLY A 353 18.45 -13.65 15.91
CA GLY A 353 18.43 -13.90 14.46
C GLY A 353 19.33 -15.05 14.01
N LEU A 354 19.41 -16.14 14.77
CA LEU A 354 20.12 -17.37 14.40
C LEU A 354 19.34 -18.17 13.33
N ASN A 355 19.04 -17.51 12.22
CA ASN A 355 18.45 -18.07 11.02
C ASN A 355 19.52 -18.23 9.94
N GLU A 356 19.42 -19.28 9.11
CA GLU A 356 20.32 -19.43 7.97
C GLU A 356 20.14 -18.28 6.97
N GLY A 357 21.24 -17.73 6.46
CA GLY A 357 21.25 -16.51 5.63
C GLY A 357 21.29 -15.20 6.43
N THR A 358 21.01 -15.23 7.73
CA THR A 358 21.11 -14.07 8.63
C THR A 358 22.36 -14.14 9.49
N TRP A 359 22.51 -15.23 10.26
CA TRP A 359 23.69 -15.46 11.08
C TRP A 359 24.12 -16.92 11.02
N PRO A 360 25.12 -17.26 10.20
CA PRO A 360 25.91 -16.36 9.33
C PRO A 360 25.13 -15.84 8.12
N GLY A 361 25.47 -14.61 7.71
CA GLY A 361 25.06 -14.04 6.42
C GLY A 361 25.87 -14.59 5.25
N ASP A 362 25.38 -14.38 4.03
CA ASP A 362 26.03 -14.87 2.81
C ASP A 362 27.38 -14.20 2.53
N ALA A 363 28.30 -14.99 1.97
CA ALA A 363 29.60 -14.52 1.53
C ALA A 363 29.50 -13.95 0.11
N ASP A 364 29.20 -12.65 0.00
CA ASP A 364 29.14 -11.95 -1.29
C ASP A 364 30.54 -11.53 -1.78
N PRO A 365 31.02 -12.01 -2.94
CA PRO A 365 32.26 -11.53 -3.56
C PRO A 365 32.18 -10.08 -4.07
N GLY A 366 30.99 -9.50 -4.13
CA GLY A 366 30.76 -8.18 -4.69
C GLY A 366 30.80 -8.17 -6.22
N PRO A 367 30.58 -7.01 -6.85
CA PRO A 367 30.35 -6.92 -8.29
C PRO A 367 31.64 -6.87 -9.13
N TRP A 368 32.81 -6.67 -8.51
CA TRP A 368 34.04 -6.34 -9.23
C TRP A 368 34.95 -7.54 -9.51
N LEU A 369 35.17 -8.39 -8.51
CA LEU A 369 36.12 -9.49 -8.59
C LEU A 369 35.44 -10.79 -8.19
N SER A 370 35.57 -11.79 -9.06
CA SER A 370 35.19 -13.16 -8.71
C SER A 370 36.11 -13.75 -7.66
N ARG A 371 35.62 -14.78 -6.95
CA ARG A 371 36.39 -15.53 -5.95
C ARG A 371 37.77 -16.01 -6.44
N PRO A 372 37.95 -16.56 -7.67
CA PRO A 372 39.27 -16.90 -8.19
C PRO A 372 40.19 -15.69 -8.39
N GLN A 373 39.63 -14.54 -8.78
CA GLN A 373 40.41 -13.30 -8.95
C GLN A 373 40.89 -12.75 -7.62
N HIS A 374 40.07 -12.84 -6.55
CA HIS A 374 40.52 -12.52 -5.19
C HIS A 374 41.78 -13.32 -4.81
N LEU A 375 41.76 -14.64 -5.02
CA LEU A 375 42.91 -15.50 -4.73
C LEU A 375 44.13 -15.16 -5.58
N ALA A 376 43.95 -14.93 -6.88
CA ALA A 376 45.05 -14.63 -7.79
C ALA A 376 45.80 -13.34 -7.42
N VAL A 377 45.08 -12.34 -6.87
CA VAL A 377 45.65 -11.06 -6.44
C VAL A 377 46.15 -11.12 -4.98
N GLY A 378 45.94 -12.24 -4.28
CA GLY A 378 46.29 -12.38 -2.86
C GLY A 378 45.37 -11.58 -1.92
N LEU A 379 44.19 -11.19 -2.40
CA LEU A 379 43.14 -10.58 -1.57
C LEU A 379 42.43 -11.66 -0.76
N GLN A 380 41.85 -11.23 0.36
CA GLN A 380 41.10 -12.13 1.20
C GLN A 380 39.78 -12.54 0.56
N LEU A 381 39.41 -13.78 0.83
CA LEU A 381 38.16 -14.35 0.39
C LEU A 381 36.97 -13.81 1.21
N PRO A 382 35.80 -13.58 0.59
CA PRO A 382 34.58 -13.13 1.28
C PRO A 382 34.20 -14.01 2.48
N GLU A 383 34.46 -15.31 2.39
CA GLU A 383 34.23 -16.32 3.42
C GLU A 383 35.00 -16.04 4.72
N ARG A 384 36.02 -15.17 4.71
CA ARG A 384 36.66 -14.69 5.95
C ARG A 384 35.62 -14.07 6.90
N ARG A 385 34.60 -13.38 6.35
CA ARG A 385 33.51 -12.80 7.15
C ARG A 385 32.70 -13.89 7.87
N LEU A 386 32.49 -15.06 7.25
CA LEU A 386 31.88 -16.21 7.92
C LEU A 386 32.72 -16.69 9.10
N GLY A 387 34.05 -16.73 8.95
CA GLY A 387 34.97 -17.08 10.03
C GLY A 387 34.91 -16.10 11.20
N LEU A 388 34.80 -14.80 10.92
CA LEU A 388 34.61 -13.76 11.94
C LEU A 388 33.25 -13.87 12.62
N ALA A 389 32.15 -14.04 11.88
CA ALA A 389 30.83 -14.21 12.45
C ALA A 389 30.73 -15.49 13.31
N ALA A 390 31.46 -16.56 12.94
CA ALA A 390 31.57 -17.77 13.75
C ALA A 390 32.37 -17.54 15.03
N HIS A 391 33.40 -16.69 14.98
CA HIS A 391 34.10 -16.24 16.17
C HIS A 391 33.18 -15.44 17.09
N ASP A 392 32.36 -14.53 16.54
CA ASP A 392 31.42 -13.72 17.31
C ASP A 392 30.35 -14.59 17.99
N PHE A 393 29.84 -15.62 17.30
CA PHE A 393 28.96 -16.63 17.92
C PHE A 393 29.64 -17.35 19.09
N VAL A 394 30.89 -17.79 18.94
CA VAL A 394 31.65 -18.47 20.00
C VAL A 394 31.92 -17.53 21.18
N GLN A 395 32.23 -16.26 20.94
CA GLN A 395 32.41 -15.27 22.01
C GLN A 395 31.11 -15.04 22.77
N GLY A 396 29.97 -14.96 22.07
CA GLY A 396 28.65 -14.84 22.69
C GLY A 396 28.30 -16.02 23.62
N LEU A 397 28.74 -17.23 23.28
CA LEU A 397 28.60 -18.41 24.15
C LEU A 397 29.45 -18.34 25.44
N GLY A 398 30.30 -17.32 25.61
CA GLY A 398 31.13 -17.15 26.79
C GLY A 398 30.45 -16.44 27.99
N ALA A 399 29.29 -15.82 27.81
CA ALA A 399 28.62 -14.99 28.83
C ALA A 399 27.82 -15.79 29.87
N ASP A 400 27.81 -15.39 31.15
CA ASP A 400 27.26 -16.21 32.25
C ASP A 400 25.88 -16.84 31.98
N THR A 401 24.96 -16.12 31.33
CA THR A 401 23.68 -16.64 30.81
C THR A 401 23.55 -16.36 29.31
N VAL A 402 23.14 -17.37 28.52
CA VAL A 402 22.98 -17.23 27.06
C VAL A 402 21.59 -17.66 26.60
N VAL A 403 20.96 -16.85 25.75
CA VAL A 403 19.71 -17.19 25.07
C VAL A 403 19.92 -17.17 23.56
N LEU A 404 19.73 -18.31 22.90
CA LEU A 404 19.85 -18.49 21.46
C LEU A 404 18.46 -18.38 20.82
N THR A 405 18.24 -17.42 19.92
CA THR A 405 16.89 -17.20 19.36
C THR A 405 16.87 -17.31 17.83
N TRP A 406 15.82 -17.93 17.29
CA TRP A 406 15.55 -17.97 15.85
C TRP A 406 14.05 -18.09 15.56
N ALA A 407 13.63 -17.71 14.35
CA ALA A 407 12.23 -17.76 13.91
C ALA A 407 11.96 -18.89 12.91
N ARG A 408 10.84 -19.62 13.09
CA ARG A 408 10.41 -20.69 12.16
C ARG A 408 9.90 -20.16 10.82
N LYS A 409 9.49 -18.89 10.76
CA LYS A 409 9.13 -18.21 9.52
C LYS A 409 9.71 -16.81 9.45
N VAL A 410 10.10 -16.42 8.25
CA VAL A 410 10.54 -15.07 7.90
C VAL A 410 9.67 -14.62 6.73
N ASN A 411 8.98 -13.48 6.87
CA ASN A 411 8.05 -12.95 5.86
C ASN A 411 7.02 -13.98 5.36
N GLY A 412 6.42 -14.73 6.29
CA GLY A 412 5.42 -15.77 5.98
C GLY A 412 5.99 -17.07 5.39
N THR A 413 7.28 -17.12 5.06
CA THR A 413 7.94 -18.29 4.46
C THR A 413 8.65 -19.12 5.54
N PRO A 414 8.57 -20.47 5.52
CA PRO A 414 9.34 -21.30 6.44
C PRO A 414 10.84 -21.01 6.36
N ALA A 415 11.47 -20.86 7.53
CA ALA A 415 12.89 -20.57 7.67
C ALA A 415 13.61 -21.72 8.39
N VAL A 416 14.92 -21.81 8.18
CA VAL A 416 15.78 -22.84 8.79
C VAL A 416 16.65 -22.18 9.87
N ALA A 417 16.85 -22.90 10.98
CA ALA A 417 17.78 -22.49 12.01
C ALA A 417 19.22 -22.39 11.46
N SER A 418 20.02 -21.48 12.03
CA SER A 418 21.43 -21.31 11.69
C SER A 418 22.16 -22.64 11.70
N ARG A 419 23.02 -22.87 10.69
CA ARG A 419 23.89 -24.04 10.62
C ARG A 419 24.72 -24.27 11.89
N TRP A 420 25.06 -23.21 12.65
CA TRP A 420 25.80 -23.38 13.91
C TRP A 420 24.93 -23.86 15.06
N LEU A 421 23.68 -23.42 15.11
CA LEU A 421 22.69 -23.93 16.07
C LEU A 421 22.36 -25.40 15.79
N LEU A 422 22.23 -25.77 14.50
CA LEU A 422 22.06 -27.17 14.09
C LEU A 422 23.27 -28.03 14.48
N ARG A 423 24.49 -27.52 14.34
CA ARG A 423 25.71 -28.23 14.76
C ARG A 423 25.83 -28.36 16.28
N LEU A 424 25.45 -27.31 17.02
CA LEU A 424 25.40 -27.36 18.48
C LEU A 424 24.45 -28.47 18.95
N ARG A 425 23.25 -28.54 18.37
CA ARG A 425 22.28 -29.62 18.63
C ARG A 425 22.85 -30.99 18.30
N ALA A 426 23.56 -31.14 17.18
CA ALA A 426 24.18 -32.41 16.79
C ALA A 426 25.27 -32.86 17.79
N VAL A 427 26.08 -31.92 18.29
CA VAL A 427 27.10 -32.18 19.32
C VAL A 427 26.46 -32.62 20.64
N LEU A 428 25.39 -31.95 21.06
CA LEU A 428 24.67 -32.31 22.28
C LEU A 428 23.96 -33.65 22.16
N ALA A 429 23.31 -33.93 21.02
CA ALA A 429 22.72 -35.24 20.74
C ALA A 429 23.77 -36.36 20.76
N ALA A 430 24.96 -36.12 20.18
CA ALA A 430 26.05 -37.09 20.22
C ALA A 430 26.57 -37.38 21.65
N ALA A 431 26.36 -36.46 22.59
CA ALA A 431 26.65 -36.64 24.00
C ALA A 431 25.45 -37.16 24.84
N GLY A 432 24.29 -37.41 24.22
CA GLY A 432 23.06 -37.84 24.89
C GLY A 432 22.39 -36.72 25.71
N LEU A 433 22.40 -35.50 25.18
CA LEU A 433 21.90 -34.26 25.79
C LEU A 433 20.96 -33.48 24.84
N GLU A 434 20.09 -34.18 24.13
CA GLU A 434 19.19 -33.61 23.11
C GLU A 434 18.32 -32.46 23.65
N ASP A 435 17.88 -32.56 24.90
CA ASP A 435 16.98 -31.59 25.53
C ASP A 435 17.71 -30.52 26.37
N ALA A 436 19.06 -30.51 26.39
CA ALA A 436 19.84 -29.68 27.31
C ALA A 436 19.73 -28.16 27.08
N LEU A 437 19.22 -27.72 25.93
CA LEU A 437 18.97 -26.30 25.63
C LEU A 437 17.49 -25.92 25.80
N THR A 438 16.63 -26.87 26.15
CA THR A 438 15.20 -26.59 26.32
C THR A 438 15.03 -25.59 27.47
N PRO A 439 14.33 -24.46 27.25
CA PRO A 439 14.09 -23.49 28.31
C PRO A 439 13.27 -24.15 29.43
N ASP A 440 13.35 -23.58 30.64
CA ASP A 440 12.57 -24.05 31.79
C ASP A 440 11.08 -24.16 31.41
N PRO A 441 10.46 -25.34 31.53
CA PRO A 441 9.03 -25.53 31.26
C PRO A 441 8.11 -24.58 32.04
N ALA A 442 8.58 -24.02 33.16
CA ALA A 442 7.86 -23.00 33.93
C ALA A 442 7.77 -21.64 33.20
N THR A 443 8.57 -21.40 32.16
CA THR A 443 8.66 -20.12 31.44
C THR A 443 8.17 -20.25 30.00
N ASP A 444 6.85 -20.11 29.79
CA ASP A 444 6.25 -20.11 28.45
C ASP A 444 6.30 -18.72 27.81
N TRP A 445 7.49 -18.30 27.38
CA TRP A 445 7.69 -17.02 26.68
C TRP A 445 6.79 -16.86 25.45
N ALA A 446 6.53 -17.97 24.73
CA ALA A 446 5.72 -17.93 23.52
C ALA A 446 4.23 -17.72 23.88
N GLY A 447 3.73 -18.43 24.88
CA GLY A 447 2.40 -18.23 25.44
C GLY A 447 2.22 -16.85 26.05
N TRP A 448 3.24 -16.29 26.72
CA TRP A 448 3.19 -14.92 27.24
C TRP A 448 3.23 -13.87 26.13
N ALA A 449 4.04 -14.06 25.09
CA ALA A 449 4.08 -13.17 23.92
C ALA A 449 2.73 -13.13 23.19
N LEU A 450 2.11 -14.30 22.98
CA LEU A 450 0.74 -14.41 22.45
C LEU A 450 -0.27 -13.79 23.43
N GLY A 451 -0.12 -14.06 24.73
CA GLY A 451 -1.02 -13.64 25.79
C GLY A 451 -1.00 -12.14 26.08
N LEU A 452 0.11 -11.43 25.85
CA LEU A 452 0.24 -9.99 26.11
C LEU A 452 -0.81 -9.18 25.34
N ASP A 453 -1.04 -9.51 24.08
CA ASP A 453 -2.03 -8.84 23.23
C ASP A 453 -3.46 -9.38 23.48
N TRP A 454 -3.60 -10.51 24.18
CA TRP A 454 -4.88 -11.16 24.52
C TRP A 454 -5.28 -11.07 26.01
N HIS A 455 -4.48 -10.43 26.87
CA HIS A 455 -4.58 -10.53 28.33
C HIS A 455 -5.96 -10.10 28.88
N ALA A 456 -6.52 -9.01 28.36
CA ALA A 456 -7.84 -8.54 28.78
C ALA A 456 -8.99 -9.53 28.44
N LYS A 457 -8.81 -10.38 27.43
CA LYS A 457 -9.82 -11.33 26.93
C LYS A 457 -9.64 -12.74 27.51
N MET A 458 -8.40 -13.15 27.81
CA MET A 458 -8.15 -14.41 28.50
C MET A 458 -8.55 -14.34 29.98
N ALA A 459 -8.37 -13.18 30.63
CA ALA A 459 -8.74 -12.96 32.03
C ALA A 459 -10.26 -13.04 32.30
N SER A 460 -11.12 -12.82 31.30
CA SER A 460 -12.58 -12.90 31.47
C SER A 460 -13.16 -14.30 31.30
N GLY A 461 -12.39 -15.29 30.83
CA GLY A 461 -12.87 -16.64 30.54
C GLY A 461 -13.84 -16.75 29.35
N GLU A 462 -14.22 -15.63 28.73
CA GLU A 462 -15.08 -15.60 27.55
C GLU A 462 -14.27 -15.88 26.29
N LYS A 463 -14.52 -17.03 25.66
CA LYS A 463 -14.07 -17.24 24.28
C LYS A 463 -14.79 -16.22 23.39
N PRO A 464 -14.09 -15.36 22.63
CA PRO A 464 -14.75 -14.45 21.71
C PRO A 464 -15.61 -15.26 20.74
N ALA A 465 -16.90 -14.91 20.66
CA ALA A 465 -17.79 -15.52 19.68
C ALA A 465 -17.18 -15.34 18.29
N ALA A 466 -17.18 -16.40 17.48
CA ALA A 466 -16.79 -16.30 16.09
C ALA A 466 -17.69 -15.25 15.42
N ALA A 467 -17.09 -14.14 14.99
CA ALA A 467 -17.83 -13.10 14.29
C ALA A 467 -18.36 -13.69 12.97
N GLY A 468 -19.61 -13.42 12.61
CA GLY A 468 -20.11 -13.70 11.26
C GLY A 468 -19.74 -12.58 10.28
N PRO A 469 -19.88 -12.80 8.96
CA PRO A 469 -19.73 -11.73 7.99
C PRO A 469 -20.75 -10.61 8.26
N PRO A 470 -20.38 -9.33 8.08
CA PRO A 470 -21.30 -8.20 8.25
C PRO A 470 -22.59 -8.35 7.44
N ARG A 471 -23.73 -8.33 8.15
CA ARG A 471 -25.09 -8.38 7.59
C ARG A 471 -26.01 -7.38 8.32
N PRO A 472 -25.77 -6.06 8.17
CA PRO A 472 -26.51 -5.04 8.90
C PRO A 472 -28.01 -5.08 8.59
N VAL A 473 -28.82 -4.86 9.63
CA VAL A 473 -30.29 -4.81 9.56
C VAL A 473 -30.75 -3.40 10.00
N PRO A 474 -30.65 -2.38 9.12
CA PRO A 474 -31.03 -1.03 9.49
C PRO A 474 -32.55 -0.93 9.76
N PRO A 475 -32.99 0.00 10.64
CA PRO A 475 -34.41 0.25 10.87
C PRO A 475 -35.15 0.54 9.57
N VAL A 476 -36.39 0.05 9.44
CA VAL A 476 -37.21 0.19 8.22
C VAL A 476 -37.39 1.65 7.80
N ALA A 477 -37.50 2.56 8.77
CA ALA A 477 -37.61 4.00 8.55
C ALA A 477 -36.37 4.64 7.88
N ALA A 478 -35.19 4.02 8.01
CA ALA A 478 -33.95 4.51 7.39
C ALA A 478 -33.76 3.98 5.95
N ARG A 479 -34.60 3.04 5.50
CA ARG A 479 -34.44 2.37 4.20
C ARG A 479 -34.99 3.25 3.06
N PRO A 480 -34.35 3.28 1.87
CA PRO A 480 -34.79 4.16 0.80
C PRO A 480 -36.22 3.85 0.32
N ARG A 481 -36.95 4.90 -0.08
CA ARG A 481 -38.21 4.80 -0.85
C ARG A 481 -38.08 5.26 -2.29
N ARG A 482 -36.91 5.77 -2.66
CA ARG A 482 -36.57 6.19 -4.01
C ARG A 482 -35.36 5.41 -4.51
N TYR A 483 -35.56 4.64 -5.56
CA TYR A 483 -34.54 3.80 -6.18
C TYR A 483 -34.31 4.28 -7.61
N SER A 484 -33.05 4.49 -8.00
CA SER A 484 -32.74 4.57 -9.43
C SER A 484 -32.67 3.16 -10.01
N VAL A 485 -32.98 3.01 -11.30
CA VAL A 485 -32.85 1.73 -12.01
C VAL A 485 -31.45 1.12 -11.83
N SER A 486 -30.40 1.93 -11.95
CA SER A 486 -29.01 1.51 -11.69
C SER A 486 -28.77 1.03 -10.25
N ARG A 487 -29.44 1.64 -9.25
CA ARG A 487 -29.35 1.21 -7.84
C ARG A 487 -30.08 -0.10 -7.59
N VAL A 488 -31.15 -0.39 -8.32
CA VAL A 488 -31.84 -1.68 -8.24
C VAL A 488 -30.92 -2.80 -8.72
N GLU A 489 -30.25 -2.61 -9.87
CA GLU A 489 -29.25 -3.57 -10.34
C GLU A 489 -28.13 -3.75 -9.30
N ARG A 490 -27.65 -2.65 -8.71
CA ARG A 490 -26.63 -2.72 -7.65
C ARG A 490 -27.13 -3.42 -6.39
N LEU A 491 -28.38 -3.23 -5.99
CA LEU A 491 -29.00 -3.92 -4.85
C LEU A 491 -29.10 -5.43 -5.07
N MET A 492 -29.38 -5.88 -6.30
CA MET A 492 -29.40 -7.31 -6.63
C MET A 492 -28.02 -7.94 -6.48
N GLN A 493 -26.96 -7.21 -6.84
CA GLN A 493 -25.59 -7.71 -6.84
C GLN A 493 -24.89 -7.57 -5.48
N ASP A 494 -25.02 -6.40 -4.85
CA ASP A 494 -24.33 -6.05 -3.61
C ASP A 494 -25.23 -5.19 -2.70
N PRO A 495 -26.12 -5.81 -1.92
CA PRO A 495 -26.99 -5.10 -0.98
C PRO A 495 -26.22 -4.23 0.03
N TYR A 496 -25.06 -4.69 0.49
CA TYR A 496 -24.22 -3.93 1.43
C TYR A 496 -23.82 -2.56 0.86
N TRP A 497 -23.60 -2.46 -0.46
CA TRP A 497 -23.35 -1.18 -1.11
C TRP A 497 -24.50 -0.20 -0.90
N LEU A 498 -25.76 -0.64 -0.97
CA LEU A 498 -26.91 0.23 -0.73
C LEU A 498 -26.97 0.68 0.73
N TYR A 499 -26.68 -0.23 1.67
CA TYR A 499 -26.58 0.11 3.09
C TYR A 499 -25.53 1.21 3.34
N ALA A 500 -24.30 1.03 2.86
CA ALA A 500 -23.24 2.01 3.06
C ALA A 500 -23.51 3.32 2.29
N ASN A 501 -23.92 3.25 1.02
CA ASN A 501 -24.03 4.42 0.14
C ASN A 501 -25.31 5.24 0.33
N ALA A 502 -26.44 4.58 0.58
CA ALA A 502 -27.75 5.23 0.61
C ALA A 502 -28.30 5.40 2.03
N ILE A 503 -28.03 4.45 2.93
CA ILE A 503 -28.54 4.49 4.32
C ILE A 503 -27.54 5.23 5.21
N LEU A 504 -26.27 4.80 5.25
CA LEU A 504 -25.21 5.51 5.99
C LEU A 504 -24.68 6.75 5.27
N ARG A 505 -24.99 6.89 3.97
CA ARG A 505 -24.56 8.02 3.12
C ARG A 505 -23.05 8.18 3.01
N LEU A 506 -22.30 7.09 3.16
CA LEU A 506 -20.86 7.06 2.99
C LEU A 506 -20.56 7.09 1.49
N LYS A 507 -19.95 8.17 0.99
CA LYS A 507 -19.50 8.25 -0.40
C LYS A 507 -18.03 7.83 -0.47
N PRO A 508 -17.67 6.88 -1.36
CA PRO A 508 -16.27 6.47 -1.49
C PRO A 508 -15.47 7.64 -2.05
N LEU A 509 -14.29 7.86 -1.47
CA LEU A 509 -13.35 8.83 -2.00
C LEU A 509 -12.79 8.30 -3.34
N PRO A 510 -12.70 9.15 -4.39
CA PRO A 510 -11.93 8.81 -5.58
C PRO A 510 -10.49 8.46 -5.18
N PRO A 511 -9.82 7.51 -5.85
CA PRO A 511 -8.41 7.21 -5.59
C PRO A 511 -7.53 8.47 -5.57
N LEU A 512 -6.51 8.45 -4.72
CA LEU A 512 -5.49 9.50 -4.73
C LEU A 512 -4.68 9.35 -6.02
N ASP A 513 -4.39 10.47 -6.70
CA ASP A 513 -3.65 10.47 -7.96
C ASP A 513 -4.28 9.59 -9.05
N ARG A 514 -5.62 9.70 -9.18
CA ARG A 514 -6.39 8.94 -10.17
C ARG A 514 -5.91 9.29 -11.58
N GLU A 515 -5.43 8.29 -12.31
CA GLU A 515 -5.19 8.42 -13.76
C GLU A 515 -6.53 8.45 -14.52
N PRO A 516 -6.65 9.27 -15.59
CA PRO A 516 -7.83 9.25 -16.44
C PRO A 516 -7.99 7.87 -17.09
N GLY A 517 -9.19 7.30 -17.01
CA GLY A 517 -9.41 5.90 -17.37
C GLY A 517 -10.59 5.66 -18.31
N ALA A 518 -11.09 4.43 -18.29
CA ALA A 518 -12.20 4.00 -19.14
C ALA A 518 -13.50 4.77 -18.86
N ALA A 519 -13.69 5.31 -17.66
CA ALA A 519 -14.86 6.07 -17.27
C ALA A 519 -14.91 7.44 -17.97
N GLU A 520 -13.82 8.21 -17.94
CA GLU A 520 -13.68 9.51 -18.61
C GLU A 520 -13.77 9.36 -20.13
N ARG A 521 -13.13 8.32 -20.69
CA ARG A 521 -13.31 7.97 -22.11
C ARG A 521 -14.77 7.65 -22.42
N GLY A 522 -15.44 6.94 -21.52
CA GLY A 522 -16.87 6.65 -21.61
C GLY A 522 -17.70 7.93 -21.68
N GLN A 523 -17.45 8.86 -20.76
CA GLN A 523 -18.14 10.15 -20.72
C GLN A 523 -17.89 10.99 -21.98
N LEU A 524 -16.66 11.00 -22.50
CA LEU A 524 -16.35 11.64 -23.79
C LEU A 524 -17.21 11.07 -24.92
N VAL A 525 -17.32 9.75 -25.03
CA VAL A 525 -18.14 9.10 -26.07
C VAL A 525 -19.60 9.50 -25.94
N HIS A 526 -20.17 9.47 -24.72
CA HIS A 526 -21.54 9.90 -24.49
C HIS A 526 -21.73 11.37 -24.88
N ALA A 527 -20.84 12.26 -24.43
CA ALA A 527 -20.91 13.70 -24.75
C ALA A 527 -20.81 13.97 -26.26
N VAL A 528 -20.00 13.20 -26.99
CA VAL A 528 -19.90 13.30 -28.46
C VAL A 528 -21.21 12.87 -29.13
N VAL A 529 -21.79 11.75 -28.71
CA VAL A 529 -23.05 11.22 -29.27
C VAL A 529 -24.23 12.12 -28.93
N GLU A 530 -24.32 12.60 -27.69
CA GLU A 530 -25.31 13.56 -27.22
C GLU A 530 -25.23 14.85 -28.03
N SER A 531 -24.04 15.47 -28.08
CA SER A 531 -23.82 16.73 -28.82
C SER A 531 -24.16 16.60 -30.30
N PHE A 532 -23.86 15.45 -30.92
CA PHE A 532 -24.24 15.19 -32.31
C PHE A 532 -25.76 15.03 -32.48
N THR A 533 -26.41 14.27 -31.61
CA THR A 533 -27.85 13.99 -31.68
C THR A 533 -28.67 15.25 -31.43
N ASP A 534 -28.24 16.10 -30.49
CA ASP A 534 -28.89 17.38 -30.18
C ASP A 534 -28.73 18.41 -31.32
N GLN A 535 -27.57 18.43 -31.99
CA GLN A 535 -27.34 19.30 -33.15
C GLN A 535 -28.16 18.84 -34.38
N TYR A 536 -28.40 17.53 -34.51
CA TYR A 536 -29.08 16.93 -35.66
C TYR A 536 -30.18 15.94 -35.21
N PRO A 537 -31.32 16.41 -34.65
CA PRO A 537 -32.38 15.55 -34.10
C PRO A 537 -33.32 14.92 -35.15
N GLY A 538 -33.03 15.11 -36.44
CA GLY A 538 -33.86 14.67 -37.57
C GLY A 538 -33.05 13.95 -38.64
N ALA A 539 -33.06 14.47 -39.87
CA ALA A 539 -32.28 13.90 -40.96
C ALA A 539 -30.77 13.92 -40.65
N MET A 540 -30.06 12.87 -41.08
CA MET A 540 -28.61 12.80 -40.98
C MET A 540 -27.96 13.84 -41.90
N PRO A 541 -26.93 14.58 -41.45
CA PRO A 541 -26.18 15.48 -42.32
C PRO A 541 -25.29 14.71 -43.32
N ASP A 542 -24.96 15.33 -44.44
CA ASP A 542 -24.24 14.69 -45.57
C ASP A 542 -22.86 14.11 -45.18
N ASP A 543 -22.13 14.74 -44.25
CA ASP A 543 -20.86 14.23 -43.70
C ASP A 543 -20.92 14.09 -42.16
N ALA A 544 -21.89 13.31 -41.70
CA ALA A 544 -22.07 13.01 -40.28
C ALA A 544 -20.80 12.50 -39.57
N PRO A 545 -19.98 11.60 -40.16
CA PRO A 545 -18.75 11.15 -39.50
C PRO A 545 -17.75 12.27 -39.26
N ALA A 546 -17.47 13.14 -40.23
CA ALA A 546 -16.53 14.25 -40.03
C ALA A 546 -17.00 15.20 -38.93
N ILE A 547 -18.30 15.52 -38.89
CA ILE A 547 -18.90 16.37 -37.86
C ILE A 547 -18.70 15.76 -36.46
N MET A 548 -18.96 14.47 -36.28
CA MET A 548 -18.74 13.80 -34.99
C MET A 548 -17.26 13.80 -34.57
N ARG A 549 -16.33 13.63 -35.51
CA ARG A 549 -14.89 13.71 -35.23
C ARG A 549 -14.48 15.10 -34.76
N ASP A 550 -15.03 16.16 -35.37
CA ASP A 550 -14.78 17.54 -34.95
C ASP A 550 -15.35 17.85 -33.56
N ILE A 551 -16.54 17.32 -33.25
CA ILE A 551 -17.11 17.40 -31.89
C ILE A 551 -16.17 16.73 -30.88
N ALA A 552 -15.66 15.53 -31.19
CA ALA A 552 -14.72 14.83 -30.31
C ALA A 552 -13.43 15.62 -30.07
N VAL A 553 -12.87 16.26 -31.10
CA VAL A 553 -11.67 17.11 -30.99
C VAL A 553 -11.93 18.34 -30.12
N LYS A 554 -13.14 18.92 -30.17
CA LYS A 554 -13.52 20.06 -29.33
C LYS A 554 -13.68 19.66 -27.86
N LEU A 555 -14.28 18.49 -27.60
CA LEU A 555 -14.61 18.03 -26.24
C LEU A 555 -13.46 17.34 -25.52
N ILE A 556 -12.50 16.74 -26.23
CA ILE A 556 -11.42 15.93 -25.60
C ILE A 556 -10.67 16.67 -24.50
N GLY A 557 -10.51 17.99 -24.62
CA GLY A 557 -9.79 18.81 -23.65
C GLY A 557 -10.42 18.83 -22.26
N GLU A 558 -11.73 18.57 -22.16
CA GLU A 558 -12.48 18.51 -20.90
C GLU A 558 -12.28 17.17 -20.17
N PHE A 559 -11.99 16.09 -20.90
CA PHE A 559 -11.88 14.73 -20.36
C PHE A 559 -10.44 14.22 -20.26
N ALA A 560 -9.53 14.74 -21.07
CA ALA A 560 -8.11 14.39 -21.06
C ALA A 560 -7.25 15.64 -21.25
N THR A 561 -6.41 15.97 -20.27
CA THR A 561 -5.43 17.06 -20.36
C THR A 561 -4.08 16.57 -20.91
N ASP A 562 -3.73 15.32 -20.65
CA ASP A 562 -2.50 14.68 -21.12
C ASP A 562 -2.50 14.46 -22.65
N PRO A 563 -1.52 15.01 -23.38
CA PRO A 563 -1.35 14.77 -24.82
C PRO A 563 -1.30 13.29 -25.21
N ALA A 564 -0.71 12.41 -24.39
CA ALA A 564 -0.60 10.98 -24.69
C ALA A 564 -1.98 10.30 -24.66
N LEU A 565 -2.79 10.62 -23.65
CA LEU A 565 -4.17 10.13 -23.56
C LEU A 565 -5.05 10.67 -24.69
N ARG A 566 -4.90 11.95 -25.07
CA ARG A 566 -5.59 12.52 -26.23
C ARG A 566 -5.26 11.75 -27.51
N ALA A 567 -3.97 11.49 -27.73
CA ALA A 567 -3.48 10.73 -28.87
C ALA A 567 -3.98 9.28 -28.88
N LEU A 568 -4.28 8.70 -27.71
CA LEU A 568 -4.86 7.37 -27.58
C LEU A 568 -6.37 7.34 -27.79
N TRP A 569 -7.12 8.26 -27.19
CA TRP A 569 -8.58 8.22 -27.15
C TRP A 569 -9.24 8.75 -28.43
N LEU A 570 -8.68 9.81 -29.04
CA LEU A 570 -9.27 10.39 -30.26
C LEU A 570 -9.36 9.35 -31.41
N PRO A 571 -8.32 8.58 -31.73
CA PRO A 571 -8.44 7.53 -32.76
C PRO A 571 -9.48 6.47 -32.43
N GLN A 572 -9.65 6.10 -31.16
CA GLN A 572 -10.66 5.12 -30.74
C GLN A 572 -12.08 5.68 -30.94
N VAL A 573 -12.29 6.95 -30.58
CA VAL A 573 -13.55 7.66 -30.84
C VAL A 573 -13.82 7.78 -32.34
N TRP A 574 -12.82 8.11 -33.15
CA TRP A 574 -12.99 8.20 -34.60
C TRP A 574 -13.35 6.86 -35.27
N ARG A 575 -12.83 5.73 -34.78
CA ARG A 575 -13.18 4.40 -35.33
C ARG A 575 -14.65 4.05 -35.18
N MET A 576 -15.33 4.55 -34.13
CA MET A 576 -16.74 4.28 -33.92
C MET A 576 -17.68 5.25 -34.67
N THR A 577 -17.20 6.42 -35.12
CA THR A 577 -18.09 7.43 -35.74
C THR A 577 -18.71 6.94 -37.03
N ASP A 578 -17.92 6.31 -37.92
CA ASP A 578 -18.44 5.82 -39.21
C ASP A 578 -19.53 4.77 -39.01
N TRP A 579 -19.24 3.79 -38.16
CA TRP A 579 -20.18 2.73 -37.81
C TRP A 579 -21.45 3.30 -37.15
N PHE A 580 -21.29 4.23 -36.20
CA PHE A 580 -22.44 4.83 -35.52
C PHE A 580 -23.33 5.60 -36.51
N CYS A 581 -22.76 6.43 -37.38
CA CYS A 581 -23.53 7.20 -38.36
C CYS A 581 -24.29 6.28 -39.34
N GLU A 582 -23.68 5.18 -39.79
CA GLU A 582 -24.34 4.20 -40.66
C GLU A 582 -25.55 3.56 -39.96
N GLN A 583 -25.36 3.07 -38.72
CA GLN A 583 -26.45 2.45 -37.97
C GLN A 583 -27.54 3.47 -37.60
N GLU A 584 -27.16 4.68 -37.23
CA GLU A 584 -28.09 5.74 -36.86
C GLU A 584 -28.96 6.18 -38.05
N ALA A 585 -28.37 6.27 -39.25
CA ALA A 585 -29.13 6.55 -40.48
C ALA A 585 -30.21 5.48 -40.75
N ALA A 586 -29.90 4.20 -40.50
CA ALA A 586 -30.87 3.12 -40.63
C ALA A 586 -31.95 3.17 -39.54
N LEU A 587 -31.55 3.37 -38.27
CA LEU A 587 -32.47 3.41 -37.13
C LEU A 587 -33.48 4.56 -37.22
N ARG A 588 -33.10 5.70 -37.81
CA ARG A 588 -33.94 6.91 -37.93
C ARG A 588 -35.04 6.81 -38.98
N GLN A 589 -35.02 5.84 -39.89
CA GLN A 589 -36.02 5.73 -40.96
C GLN A 589 -37.46 5.59 -40.43
N ASP A 590 -37.62 4.88 -39.30
CA ASP A 590 -38.92 4.59 -38.68
C ASP A 590 -39.23 5.47 -37.46
N VAL A 591 -38.41 6.50 -37.21
CA VAL A 591 -38.52 7.37 -36.02
C VAL A 591 -39.28 8.65 -36.36
N ALA A 592 -40.30 8.95 -35.56
CA ALA A 592 -41.09 10.18 -35.65
C ALA A 592 -40.52 11.33 -34.80
N ALA A 593 -39.88 11.04 -33.67
CA ALA A 593 -39.20 12.02 -32.82
C ALA A 593 -38.18 11.34 -31.90
N GLN A 594 -37.08 12.03 -31.60
CA GLN A 594 -36.04 11.58 -30.67
C GLN A 594 -36.01 12.47 -29.43
N PHE A 595 -35.76 11.86 -28.27
CA PHE A 595 -35.59 12.55 -26.99
C PHE A 595 -34.35 12.02 -26.29
N THR A 596 -33.38 12.89 -26.01
CA THR A 596 -32.12 12.58 -25.32
C THR A 596 -32.20 12.94 -23.83
N GLU A 597 -31.43 12.22 -23.01
CA GLU A 597 -31.22 12.50 -21.58
C GLU A 597 -32.51 12.72 -20.77
N LEU A 598 -33.51 11.87 -21.04
CA LEU A 598 -34.86 12.05 -20.52
C LEU A 598 -34.96 11.50 -19.10
N GLU A 599 -35.22 12.37 -18.12
CA GLU A 599 -35.48 11.98 -16.74
C GLU A 599 -36.93 11.49 -16.56
N GLY A 600 -37.09 10.35 -15.89
CA GLY A 600 -38.40 9.75 -15.65
C GLY A 600 -38.54 9.19 -14.24
N ALA A 601 -39.78 9.15 -13.77
CA ALA A 601 -40.13 8.56 -12.49
C ALA A 601 -41.50 7.87 -12.53
N HIS A 602 -41.60 6.74 -11.84
CA HIS A 602 -42.86 6.03 -11.64
C HIS A 602 -43.03 5.67 -10.16
N ALA A 603 -44.21 5.96 -9.60
CA ALA A 603 -44.57 5.60 -8.24
C ALA A 603 -45.42 4.33 -8.24
N PHE A 604 -45.13 3.40 -7.33
CA PHE A 604 -45.85 2.15 -7.18
C PHE A 604 -45.90 1.73 -5.70
N GLN A 605 -46.90 0.92 -5.37
CA GLN A 605 -47.18 0.48 -4.01
C GLN A 605 -46.41 -0.78 -3.65
N VAL A 606 -45.73 -0.77 -2.49
CA VAL A 606 -45.07 -1.94 -1.90
C VAL A 606 -45.40 -1.98 -0.41
N ASN A 607 -46.07 -3.06 0.05
CA ASN A 607 -46.51 -3.21 1.44
C ASN A 607 -47.32 -2.02 2.00
N GLY A 608 -48.08 -1.33 1.13
CA GLY A 608 -48.88 -0.15 1.50
C GLY A 608 -48.10 1.16 1.57
N GLU A 609 -46.83 1.17 1.17
CA GLU A 609 -46.00 2.36 1.08
C GLU A 609 -45.73 2.77 -0.38
N ASP A 610 -45.69 4.08 -0.64
CA ASP A 610 -45.28 4.63 -1.94
C ASP A 610 -43.76 4.49 -2.13
N VAL A 611 -43.38 3.78 -3.20
CA VAL A 611 -42.00 3.63 -3.65
C VAL A 611 -41.86 4.25 -5.04
N HIS A 612 -40.79 5.01 -5.24
CA HIS A 612 -40.48 5.66 -6.50
C HIS A 612 -39.31 4.96 -7.20
N LEU A 613 -39.52 4.52 -8.43
CA LEU A 613 -38.46 4.13 -9.35
C LEU A 613 -38.13 5.29 -10.27
N THR A 614 -36.86 5.62 -10.41
CA THR A 614 -36.39 6.71 -11.27
C THR A 614 -35.34 6.24 -12.26
N ALA A 615 -35.33 6.84 -13.44
CA ALA A 615 -34.31 6.59 -14.44
C ALA A 615 -33.99 7.85 -15.23
N ARG A 616 -32.83 7.83 -15.88
CA ARG A 616 -32.46 8.77 -16.92
C ARG A 616 -32.12 7.91 -18.13
N ALA A 617 -32.95 7.98 -19.16
CA ALA A 617 -32.73 7.23 -20.39
C ALA A 617 -31.85 8.06 -21.32
N ASP A 618 -30.77 7.47 -21.84
CA ASP A 618 -29.84 8.16 -22.74
C ASP A 618 -30.60 8.66 -23.99
N ARG A 619 -31.43 7.79 -24.60
CA ARG A 619 -32.31 8.15 -25.70
C ARG A 619 -33.61 7.36 -25.71
N VAL A 620 -34.72 8.04 -26.01
CA VAL A 620 -36.03 7.45 -26.29
C VAL A 620 -36.50 7.91 -27.66
N ASP A 621 -36.71 6.95 -28.57
CA ASP A 621 -37.24 7.21 -29.90
C ASP A 621 -38.76 6.92 -29.90
N ARG A 622 -39.56 7.86 -30.38
CA ARG A 622 -40.98 7.65 -30.69
C ARG A 622 -41.09 7.18 -32.14
N MET A 623 -41.58 5.97 -32.34
CA MET A 623 -41.72 5.36 -33.67
C MET A 623 -42.90 5.98 -34.44
N GLN A 624 -42.92 5.85 -35.76
CA GLN A 624 -44.05 6.27 -36.59
C GLN A 624 -45.35 5.53 -36.25
N SER A 625 -45.25 4.30 -35.73
CA SER A 625 -46.38 3.52 -35.21
C SER A 625 -46.99 4.08 -33.91
N GLY A 626 -46.30 5.00 -33.24
CA GLY A 626 -46.66 5.51 -31.92
C GLY A 626 -46.13 4.71 -30.73
N SER A 627 -45.40 3.60 -30.97
CA SER A 627 -44.67 2.88 -29.92
C SER A 627 -43.34 3.56 -29.58
N LEU A 628 -42.69 3.12 -28.50
CA LEU A 628 -41.41 3.65 -28.04
C LEU A 628 -40.28 2.64 -28.23
N ARG A 629 -39.09 3.15 -28.54
CA ARG A 629 -37.81 2.42 -28.49
C ARG A 629 -36.92 3.08 -27.43
N ILE A 630 -36.43 2.30 -26.47
CA ILE A 630 -35.48 2.77 -25.44
C ILE A 630 -34.07 2.38 -25.86
N VAL A 631 -33.15 3.35 -25.81
CA VAL A 631 -31.76 3.19 -26.25
C VAL A 631 -30.81 3.62 -25.13
N ASP A 632 -29.81 2.77 -24.85
CA ASP A 632 -28.72 3.04 -23.89
C ASP A 632 -27.37 2.83 -24.57
N TYR A 633 -26.46 3.81 -24.45
CA TYR A 633 -25.13 3.75 -25.05
C TYR A 633 -24.15 3.10 -24.07
N LYS A 634 -23.30 2.17 -24.57
CA LYS A 634 -22.29 1.49 -23.74
C LYS A 634 -20.92 1.52 -24.40
N THR A 635 -19.89 1.94 -23.67
CA THR A 635 -18.50 2.01 -24.19
C THR A 635 -17.61 0.81 -23.87
N GLY A 636 -18.11 -0.11 -23.05
CA GLY A 636 -17.45 -1.37 -22.66
C GLY A 636 -18.20 -2.62 -23.12
N GLY A 637 -17.79 -3.79 -22.62
CA GLY A 637 -18.49 -5.04 -22.89
C GLY A 637 -19.94 -4.98 -22.40
N ALA A 638 -20.91 -5.15 -23.31
CA ALA A 638 -22.29 -5.38 -22.93
C ALA A 638 -22.36 -6.72 -22.17
N SER A 639 -22.40 -6.66 -20.84
CA SER A 639 -22.62 -7.84 -20.02
C SER A 639 -24.09 -8.20 -20.14
N LEU A 640 -24.38 -9.16 -21.02
CA LEU A 640 -25.59 -9.98 -20.89
C LEU A 640 -25.43 -10.74 -19.57
N MET A 641 -26.44 -10.70 -18.69
CA MET A 641 -26.41 -11.58 -17.51
C MET A 641 -26.48 -13.02 -18.01
N ALA A 642 -25.53 -13.85 -17.58
CA ALA A 642 -25.70 -15.29 -17.70
C ALA A 642 -26.64 -15.76 -16.59
N LEU A 643 -27.92 -15.93 -16.89
CA LEU A 643 -28.85 -16.61 -15.99
C LEU A 643 -28.80 -18.11 -16.27
N HIS A 644 -28.60 -18.95 -15.28
CA HIS A 644 -28.76 -20.39 -15.45
C HIS A 644 -30.24 -20.77 -15.25
N ASP A 645 -30.83 -21.57 -16.14
CA ASP A 645 -32.16 -22.12 -15.91
C ASP A 645 -32.15 -23.17 -14.78
N LYS A 646 -33.34 -23.66 -14.40
CA LYS A 646 -33.54 -24.67 -13.34
C LYS A 646 -32.77 -25.98 -13.59
N ASN A 647 -32.26 -26.18 -14.80
CA ASN A 647 -31.47 -27.34 -15.24
C ASN A 647 -30.00 -26.99 -15.49
N GLY A 648 -29.52 -25.82 -15.04
CA GLY A 648 -28.13 -25.39 -15.15
C GLY A 648 -27.70 -24.85 -16.51
N ARG A 649 -28.62 -24.64 -17.48
CA ARG A 649 -28.26 -24.11 -18.81
C ARG A 649 -28.17 -22.59 -18.79
N GLN A 650 -27.05 -22.05 -19.29
CA GLN A 650 -26.88 -20.61 -19.49
C GLN A 650 -27.90 -20.05 -20.49
N ARG A 651 -28.81 -19.23 -20.00
CA ARG A 651 -29.59 -18.26 -20.75
C ARG A 651 -28.94 -16.88 -20.60
N LYS A 652 -28.63 -16.25 -21.73
CA LYS A 652 -28.27 -14.83 -21.74
C LYS A 652 -29.55 -14.03 -21.51
N SER A 653 -29.69 -13.40 -20.35
CA SER A 653 -30.78 -12.48 -20.03
C SER A 653 -30.25 -11.05 -20.04
N TYR A 654 -31.07 -10.10 -20.49
CA TYR A 654 -30.67 -8.70 -20.45
C TYR A 654 -30.64 -8.21 -19.01
N LYS A 655 -29.80 -7.22 -18.75
CA LYS A 655 -29.78 -6.53 -17.47
C LYS A 655 -31.14 -5.87 -17.25
N PRO A 656 -31.61 -5.78 -15.98
CA PRO A 656 -32.92 -5.21 -15.68
C PRO A 656 -33.04 -3.74 -16.07
N GLN A 657 -31.94 -3.04 -16.37
CA GLN A 657 -31.92 -1.60 -16.66
C GLN A 657 -32.91 -1.19 -17.76
N LEU A 658 -32.76 -1.71 -18.98
CA LEU A 658 -33.62 -1.31 -20.11
C LEU A 658 -35.08 -1.72 -19.92
N TYR A 659 -35.34 -2.86 -19.29
CA TYR A 659 -36.72 -3.29 -19.00
C TYR A 659 -37.40 -2.35 -18.01
N LEU A 660 -36.68 -1.89 -16.99
CA LEU A 660 -37.22 -0.97 -15.99
C LEU A 660 -37.38 0.46 -16.53
N GLU A 661 -36.49 0.92 -17.40
CA GLU A 661 -36.70 2.15 -18.18
C GLU A 661 -37.93 2.04 -19.08
N GLY A 662 -38.08 0.89 -19.76
CA GLY A 662 -39.27 0.58 -20.54
C GLY A 662 -40.55 0.57 -19.69
N TRP A 663 -40.50 0.04 -18.47
CA TRP A 663 -41.63 0.08 -17.54
C TRP A 663 -42.01 1.52 -17.18
N ILE A 664 -41.04 2.36 -16.83
CA ILE A 664 -41.29 3.80 -16.57
C ILE A 664 -41.95 4.47 -17.78
N ALA A 665 -41.50 4.14 -19.00
CA ALA A 665 -42.08 4.67 -20.22
C ALA A 665 -43.53 4.22 -20.45
N GLN A 666 -43.84 2.94 -20.27
CA GLN A 666 -45.19 2.41 -20.41
C GLN A 666 -46.18 3.02 -19.41
N GLN A 667 -45.69 3.45 -18.24
CA GLN A 667 -46.48 4.13 -17.21
C GLN A 667 -46.56 5.66 -17.41
N GLY A 668 -46.01 6.20 -18.50
CA GLY A 668 -46.01 7.65 -18.78
C GLY A 668 -45.06 8.46 -17.88
N GLY A 669 -44.07 7.82 -17.26
CA GLY A 669 -43.21 8.43 -16.25
C GLY A 669 -42.20 9.46 -16.77
N TYR A 670 -42.05 9.61 -18.08
CA TYR A 670 -41.09 10.53 -18.71
C TYR A 670 -41.66 11.91 -19.08
N GLY A 671 -42.92 12.20 -18.72
CA GLY A 671 -43.55 13.54 -18.79
C GLY A 671 -43.82 14.10 -20.19
N LYS A 672 -42.81 14.13 -21.07
CA LYS A 672 -42.89 14.56 -22.48
C LYS A 672 -43.46 13.47 -23.40
N LEU A 673 -43.60 12.25 -22.90
CA LEU A 673 -44.04 11.09 -23.66
C LEU A 673 -45.37 10.55 -23.11
N PRO A 674 -46.33 10.17 -23.99
CA PRO A 674 -47.55 9.50 -23.56
C PRO A 674 -47.25 8.09 -23.04
N ALA A 675 -48.08 7.60 -22.12
CA ALA A 675 -48.09 6.19 -21.73
C ALA A 675 -48.49 5.32 -22.93
N THR A 676 -47.54 4.55 -23.47
CA THR A 676 -47.74 3.71 -24.67
C THR A 676 -46.80 2.51 -24.64
N GLN A 677 -47.02 1.56 -25.56
CA GLN A 677 -46.22 0.34 -25.66
C GLN A 677 -44.76 0.64 -26.05
N VAL A 678 -43.84 -0.03 -25.37
CA VAL A 678 -42.42 -0.10 -25.78
C VAL A 678 -42.27 -1.30 -26.73
N SER A 679 -41.90 -1.03 -27.98
CA SER A 679 -41.75 -2.05 -29.02
C SER A 679 -40.32 -2.56 -29.15
N GLU A 680 -39.33 -1.78 -28.70
CA GLU A 680 -37.91 -2.11 -28.87
C GLU A 680 -37.06 -1.64 -27.68
N LEU A 681 -36.07 -2.45 -27.30
CA LEU A 681 -35.05 -2.14 -26.30
C LEU A 681 -33.67 -2.39 -26.92
N LEU A 682 -32.80 -1.39 -26.90
CA LEU A 682 -31.55 -1.43 -27.66
C LEU A 682 -30.38 -0.90 -26.83
N TYR A 683 -29.32 -1.70 -26.72
CA TYR A 683 -28.00 -1.22 -26.34
C TYR A 683 -27.19 -0.92 -27.61
N ILE A 684 -26.65 0.30 -27.71
CA ILE A 684 -25.70 0.66 -28.75
C ILE A 684 -24.31 0.63 -28.12
N ARG A 685 -23.55 -0.43 -28.43
CA ARG A 685 -22.18 -0.59 -27.93
C ARG A 685 -21.22 0.18 -28.82
N LEU A 686 -20.52 1.15 -28.25
CA LEU A 686 -19.55 2.04 -28.89
C LEU A 686 -18.17 1.84 -28.29
N SER A 687 -17.48 0.78 -28.72
CA SER A 687 -16.20 0.39 -28.11
C SER A 687 -15.01 1.15 -28.71
N GLY A 688 -15.10 1.50 -30.00
CA GLY A 688 -13.95 1.99 -30.78
C GLY A 688 -12.87 0.94 -31.03
N GLY A 689 -13.14 -0.34 -30.71
CA GLY A 689 -12.28 -1.50 -30.96
C GLY A 689 -12.64 -2.22 -32.26
N ASP A 690 -12.40 -3.53 -32.32
CA ASP A 690 -12.84 -4.40 -33.41
C ASP A 690 -13.82 -5.46 -32.87
N PRO A 691 -15.12 -5.44 -33.25
CA PRO A 691 -15.77 -4.47 -34.14
C PRO A 691 -15.93 -3.07 -33.49
N PRO A 692 -15.99 -1.99 -34.29
CA PRO A 692 -16.06 -0.60 -33.79
C PRO A 692 -17.29 -0.32 -32.93
N GLY A 693 -18.42 -0.95 -33.27
CA GLY A 693 -19.62 -0.96 -32.44
C GLY A 693 -20.49 -2.21 -32.67
N ALA A 694 -21.58 -2.31 -31.91
CA ALA A 694 -22.60 -3.35 -32.11
C ALA A 694 -23.98 -2.89 -31.61
N LEU A 695 -25.03 -3.28 -32.33
CA LEU A 695 -26.42 -3.17 -31.87
C LEU A 695 -26.77 -4.44 -31.08
N ILE A 696 -27.27 -4.26 -29.86
CA ILE A 696 -27.57 -5.38 -28.95
C ILE A 696 -28.96 -5.16 -28.36
N GLY A 697 -29.95 -5.88 -28.89
CA GLY A 697 -31.33 -5.91 -28.35
C GLY A 697 -31.79 -7.34 -28.11
N PRO A 698 -32.96 -7.56 -27.47
CA PRO A 698 -33.62 -8.86 -27.31
C PRO A 698 -33.56 -9.72 -28.58
N SER A 699 -32.98 -10.92 -28.49
CA SER A 699 -32.86 -11.86 -29.62
C SER A 699 -33.86 -13.01 -29.52
N GLY A 700 -34.47 -13.40 -30.65
CA GLY A 700 -35.49 -14.46 -30.73
C GLY A 700 -36.94 -13.95 -30.58
N LYS A 701 -37.89 -14.87 -30.37
CA LYS A 701 -39.31 -14.55 -30.10
C LYS A 701 -39.49 -14.14 -28.63
N VAL A 702 -38.85 -13.06 -28.22
CA VAL A 702 -39.03 -12.47 -26.87
C VAL A 702 -40.16 -11.47 -26.93
N ASP A 703 -41.17 -11.65 -26.07
CA ASP A 703 -42.21 -10.65 -25.88
C ASP A 703 -41.68 -9.57 -24.92
N ILE A 704 -41.36 -8.39 -25.48
CA ILE A 704 -40.79 -7.28 -24.72
C ILE A 704 -41.77 -6.79 -23.65
N ALA A 705 -43.08 -6.82 -23.90
CA ALA A 705 -44.06 -6.38 -22.91
C ALA A 705 -44.08 -7.32 -21.70
N ASP A 706 -44.04 -8.63 -21.94
CA ASP A 706 -43.98 -9.65 -20.88
C ASP A 706 -42.68 -9.55 -20.05
N GLU A 707 -41.53 -9.35 -20.69
CA GLU A 707 -40.26 -9.18 -19.95
C GLU A 707 -40.19 -7.87 -19.15
N ILE A 708 -40.80 -6.78 -19.64
CA ILE A 708 -40.94 -5.52 -18.88
C ILE A 708 -41.77 -5.76 -17.61
N GLU A 709 -42.90 -6.46 -17.72
CA GLU A 709 -43.77 -6.73 -16.57
C GLU A 709 -43.09 -7.67 -15.56
N LYS A 710 -42.40 -8.73 -16.02
CA LYS A 710 -41.60 -9.60 -15.15
C LYS A 710 -40.52 -8.82 -14.39
N ALA A 711 -39.85 -7.89 -15.06
CA ALA A 711 -38.85 -7.04 -14.40
C ALA A 711 -39.50 -6.15 -13.33
N ALA A 712 -40.67 -5.57 -13.62
CA ALA A 712 -41.43 -4.78 -12.65
C ALA A 712 -41.85 -5.60 -11.42
N ASP A 713 -42.40 -6.80 -11.61
CA ASP A 713 -42.78 -7.72 -10.53
C ASP A 713 -41.58 -8.16 -9.68
N GLY A 714 -40.45 -8.44 -10.34
CA GLY A 714 -39.19 -8.75 -9.68
C GLY A 714 -38.71 -7.61 -8.77
N VAL A 715 -38.79 -6.36 -9.24
CA VAL A 715 -38.43 -5.18 -8.43
C VAL A 715 -39.38 -4.95 -7.27
N ARG A 716 -40.69 -5.11 -7.48
CA ARG A 716 -41.68 -5.04 -6.39
C ARG A 716 -41.36 -6.05 -5.29
N SER A 717 -41.11 -7.30 -5.67
CA SER A 717 -40.78 -8.40 -4.75
C SER A 717 -39.44 -8.16 -4.03
N LEU A 718 -38.42 -7.71 -4.77
CA LEU A 718 -37.11 -7.39 -4.21
C LEU A 718 -37.21 -6.29 -3.17
N ILE A 719 -37.85 -5.17 -3.50
CA ILE A 719 -38.01 -4.06 -2.56
C ILE A 719 -38.86 -4.47 -1.37
N ALA A 720 -39.94 -5.25 -1.55
CA ALA A 720 -40.75 -5.76 -0.45
C ALA A 720 -39.92 -6.53 0.59
N SER A 721 -38.98 -7.38 0.13
CA SER A 721 -38.05 -8.10 1.02
C SER A 721 -37.18 -7.13 1.82
N TYR A 722 -36.64 -6.09 1.18
CA TYR A 722 -35.85 -5.04 1.84
C TYR A 722 -36.67 -4.02 2.62
N LEU A 723 -38.00 -4.12 2.68
CA LEU A 723 -38.82 -3.39 3.65
C LEU A 723 -39.16 -4.22 4.90
N SER A 724 -38.76 -5.50 4.96
CA SER A 724 -38.96 -6.37 6.13
C SER A 724 -37.94 -6.09 7.24
N ALA A 725 -38.41 -5.96 8.50
CA ALA A 725 -37.56 -5.67 9.65
C ALA A 725 -36.41 -6.67 9.88
N THR A 726 -36.51 -7.91 9.37
CA THR A 726 -35.48 -8.95 9.52
C THR A 726 -34.49 -9.04 8.37
N GLN A 727 -34.75 -8.36 7.25
CA GLN A 727 -33.88 -8.43 6.07
C GLN A 727 -32.57 -7.67 6.32
N GLY A 728 -31.46 -8.40 6.31
CA GLY A 728 -30.12 -7.82 6.33
C GLY A 728 -29.60 -7.47 4.95
N TYR A 729 -28.57 -6.64 4.90
CA TYR A 729 -27.87 -6.23 3.68
C TYR A 729 -26.51 -6.94 3.59
N PRO A 730 -26.44 -8.19 3.07
CA PRO A 730 -25.16 -8.88 2.89
C PRO A 730 -24.33 -8.24 1.77
N ALA A 731 -23.01 -8.40 1.85
CA ALA A 731 -22.11 -8.02 0.76
C ALA A 731 -22.16 -9.06 -0.37
N ARG A 732 -22.11 -8.59 -1.62
CA ARG A 732 -21.93 -9.40 -2.84
C ARG A 732 -22.86 -10.64 -2.91
N ALA A 733 -24.17 -10.39 -2.82
CA ALA A 733 -25.19 -11.44 -2.88
C ALA A 733 -25.34 -12.09 -4.27
N GLY A 734 -25.00 -11.39 -5.35
CA GLY A 734 -25.09 -11.89 -6.73
C GLY A 734 -23.79 -12.50 -7.26
N GLU A 735 -23.87 -13.47 -8.17
CA GLU A 735 -22.71 -14.19 -8.74
C GLU A 735 -21.70 -13.27 -9.44
N GLU A 736 -22.16 -12.25 -10.18
CA GLU A 736 -21.27 -11.30 -10.87
C GLU A 736 -20.49 -10.39 -9.90
N ALA A 737 -21.00 -10.21 -8.68
CA ALA A 737 -20.38 -9.37 -7.66
C ALA A 737 -19.10 -9.98 -7.07
N TRP A 738 -18.87 -11.28 -7.24
CA TRP A 738 -17.68 -11.97 -6.73
C TRP A 738 -16.39 -11.56 -7.47
N ASN A 739 -16.50 -11.22 -8.75
CA ASN A 739 -15.33 -11.00 -9.62
C ASN A 739 -14.84 -9.54 -9.67
N ARG A 740 -15.44 -8.62 -8.92
CA ARG A 740 -15.11 -7.18 -8.97
C ARG A 740 -14.81 -6.62 -7.59
N LYS A 741 -13.80 -5.76 -7.46
CA LYS A 741 -13.54 -5.00 -6.21
C LYS A 741 -14.74 -4.10 -5.88
N GLY A 742 -15.22 -4.15 -4.65
CA GLY A 742 -16.31 -3.33 -4.14
C GLY A 742 -15.79 -2.13 -3.34
N ASP A 743 -16.47 -0.98 -3.47
CA ASP A 743 -16.11 0.28 -2.80
C ASP A 743 -16.02 0.14 -1.27
N TYR A 744 -16.81 -0.78 -0.70
CA TYR A 744 -16.95 -0.98 0.74
C TYR A 744 -16.45 -2.34 1.22
N ASP A 745 -15.65 -3.05 0.42
CA ASP A 745 -15.11 -4.38 0.78
C ASP A 745 -14.33 -4.37 2.11
N HIS A 746 -13.68 -3.25 2.42
CA HIS A 746 -12.98 -3.04 3.69
C HIS A 746 -13.95 -2.94 4.88
N LEU A 747 -15.13 -2.34 4.69
CA LEU A 747 -16.16 -2.25 5.74
C LEU A 747 -16.95 -3.55 5.88
N SER A 748 -17.26 -4.20 4.77
CA SER A 748 -17.93 -5.52 4.78
C SER A 748 -16.97 -6.65 5.14
N ARG A 749 -15.68 -6.35 5.33
CA ARG A 749 -14.60 -7.32 5.60
C ARG A 749 -14.62 -8.47 4.59
N TRP A 750 -14.98 -8.18 3.34
CA TRP A 750 -15.20 -9.19 2.32
C TRP A 750 -13.96 -10.07 2.11
N ARG A 751 -12.76 -9.49 2.15
CA ARG A 751 -11.50 -10.25 1.99
C ARG A 751 -11.27 -11.30 3.07
N GLU A 752 -11.80 -11.09 4.28
CA GLU A 752 -11.63 -12.02 5.39
C GLU A 752 -12.65 -13.17 5.36
N TRP A 753 -13.82 -12.92 4.76
CA TRP A 753 -14.96 -13.86 4.78
C TRP A 753 -15.30 -14.45 3.41
N GLY A 754 -14.85 -13.83 2.33
CA GLY A 754 -15.03 -14.30 0.97
C GLY A 754 -14.15 -15.53 0.73
N GLN A 755 -14.75 -16.61 0.25
CA GLN A 755 -13.98 -17.79 -0.15
C GLN A 755 -13.16 -17.42 -1.40
N GLY A 756 -11.87 -17.14 -1.21
CA GLY A 756 -10.96 -16.75 -2.28
C GLY A 756 -9.58 -16.37 -1.75
N SER A 757 -8.84 -17.38 -1.28
CA SER A 757 -7.41 -17.28 -0.95
C SER A 757 -6.51 -17.18 -2.20
N ASP A 758 -7.03 -16.67 -3.33
CA ASP A 758 -6.35 -16.73 -4.63
C ASP A 758 -6.60 -15.48 -5.50
N TYR A 759 -6.69 -14.30 -4.88
CA TYR A 759 -6.41 -13.05 -5.57
C TYR A 759 -5.02 -12.58 -5.14
N GLY A 760 -4.08 -12.72 -6.07
CA GLY A 760 -2.65 -12.50 -5.90
C GLY A 760 -2.28 -11.19 -5.21
N SER A 761 -1.13 -11.28 -4.57
CA SER A 761 -0.24 -10.19 -4.20
C SER A 761 -0.23 -9.06 -5.24
N ASP A 762 -1.03 -8.03 -5.00
CA ASP A 762 -0.85 -6.70 -5.58
C ASP A 762 -1.17 -5.66 -4.49
N ALA A 763 -0.54 -5.87 -3.33
CA ALA A 763 -0.42 -4.88 -2.28
C ALA A 763 1.08 -4.58 -2.11
N GLY A 764 1.58 -3.68 -2.96
CA GLY A 764 2.72 -2.82 -2.66
C GLY A 764 4.09 -3.47 -2.64
N ASP A 765 4.61 -3.82 -3.83
CA ASP A 765 6.01 -3.50 -4.14
C ASP A 765 5.99 -2.15 -4.87
N GLY A 766 5.86 -1.08 -4.09
CA GLY A 766 6.28 0.25 -4.51
C GLY A 766 7.66 0.47 -3.91
N GLU A 767 8.69 0.32 -4.74
CA GLU A 767 10.00 0.94 -4.49
C GLU A 767 9.88 2.46 -4.34
#